data_AF-A0A8T3WCU2-F1
#
_entry.id   AF-A0A8T3WCU2-F1
#
_cell.length_a   1.000
_cell.length_b   1.000
_cell.length_c   1.000
_cell.angle_alpha   90.00
_cell.angle_beta   90.00
_cell.angle_gamma   90.00
#
_symmetry.space_group_name_H-M   'P 1'
#
loop_
_entity.id
_entity.type
_entity.pdbx_description
1 polymer ?
#
loop_
_entity_poly.entity_id
_entity_poly.type
_entity_poly.pdbx_seq_one_letter_code
_entity_poly.pdbx_strand_id
1 'polypeptide(L)'
;MCGIVGIYGSCNNFDLVISGIKLINYRGKDGYGIFDGEKVYFSDSLNFEYLETNNLVLGHCLHAVVSKIKQPFFGKGIFAVNCEIYNWRELYDKYSMEARNDAELFFLLLENLGVEETLNLIDGDYAGVYIRNNNVHLFRDLIGVKPIWYSLENGFAFASERKVLRKLGYSDIFELNPRELLIYDMKTKEYKFINRGFNVLEEIKHLEYNKLKTELVGYLTNAVARRVPDVKFGLLFSGGIDSAVIALILKKLEVDFTCYFCYASGFGDVKDLDYAKRIAEVLNLDLKIAEVSIDEVENSLPLICKLIESNNVTKVSVALPFYFASLKAREDGVKVIFSGLGSEELFAGYERHLRSADLNKECYYGLLNIYERDLYRDDVITMYNNIELRVPFLDLDLIKFSLSIDGKYKINENGNKVILRQVARDLGLSDEFAFRKKIAAQYGSNFLKAIDKLSNKNKINTKSEYLRQFFDEGNVKLGVLFSSGKDSCYAMYIMRRQNYDIKCLITMKSENKDSYMYHTPNVGLAELQAEALGIPLIMQESSGEKEEEIKDLELALIQAKKKYSIEGIIVGALFSNYQRERVQNIATRLGLKVFTPLWHKDQLLLLNEIVSAGFEVILVHVAADGLDESFLGRKLDTKLISKLIELNGKNGMNVAGEGGEFESLVLDCPIFNKKLKILEAEKKMSSKYSGTLEIKKAELVDK
;
A
#
# COMPACT_ATOMS: atom_id res chain seq x y z
N MET A 1 18.37 -10.28 -1.08
CA MET A 1 18.35 -9.30 0.03
C MET A 1 18.47 -9.91 1.41
N CYS A 2 18.95 -9.12 2.36
CA CYS A 2 19.18 -9.57 3.72
C CYS A 2 17.90 -9.55 4.59
N GLY A 3 17.99 -10.15 5.77
CA GLY A 3 17.04 -9.96 6.87
C GLY A 3 17.77 -9.43 8.09
N ILE A 4 17.17 -8.46 8.78
CA ILE A 4 17.70 -7.87 10.02
C ILE A 4 16.69 -8.00 11.15
N VAL A 5 17.18 -8.22 12.37
CA VAL A 5 16.42 -8.23 13.61
C VAL A 5 17.26 -7.55 14.67
N GLY A 6 16.68 -6.73 15.53
CA GLY A 6 17.38 -6.22 16.70
C GLY A 6 16.45 -5.88 17.82
N ILE A 7 16.95 -6.04 19.04
CA ILE A 7 16.18 -5.89 20.27
C ILE A 7 17.04 -5.17 21.30
N TYR A 8 16.42 -4.19 21.94
CA TYR A 8 16.92 -3.47 23.10
C TYR A 8 15.88 -3.49 24.22
N GLY A 9 16.31 -3.87 25.42
CA GLY A 9 15.54 -3.65 26.66
C GLY A 9 14.69 -4.82 27.18
N SER A 10 14.59 -5.95 26.47
CA SER A 10 13.92 -7.17 26.97
C SER A 10 14.88 -8.05 27.80
N CYS A 11 14.33 -8.93 28.63
CA CYS A 11 15.08 -10.08 29.14
C CYS A 11 15.28 -11.11 28.01
N ASN A 12 16.45 -11.78 27.96
CA ASN A 12 16.79 -12.79 26.95
C ASN A 12 16.86 -12.29 25.49
N ASN A 13 17.37 -11.06 25.26
CA ASN A 13 17.48 -10.48 23.92
C ASN A 13 18.20 -11.38 22.91
N PHE A 14 19.25 -12.10 23.34
CA PHE A 14 19.99 -13.00 22.48
C PHE A 14 19.11 -14.11 21.89
N ASP A 15 18.38 -14.83 22.74
CA ASP A 15 17.50 -15.92 22.32
C ASP A 15 16.37 -15.43 21.42
N LEU A 16 15.83 -14.23 21.72
CA LEU A 16 14.81 -13.60 20.90
C LEU A 16 15.35 -13.21 19.51
N VAL A 17 16.54 -12.61 19.42
CA VAL A 17 17.16 -12.26 18.14
C VAL A 17 17.49 -13.52 17.33
N ILE A 18 18.06 -14.55 17.95
CA ILE A 18 18.34 -15.83 17.27
C ILE A 18 17.05 -16.48 16.76
N SER A 19 15.99 -16.48 17.59
CA SER A 19 14.67 -16.97 17.19
C SER A 19 14.09 -16.14 16.04
N GLY A 20 14.27 -14.81 16.09
CA GLY A 20 13.86 -13.90 15.04
C GLY A 20 14.58 -14.19 13.72
N ILE A 21 15.90 -14.35 13.74
CA ILE A 21 16.67 -14.68 12.53
C ILE A 21 16.26 -16.04 11.97
N LYS A 22 16.00 -17.05 12.82
CA LYS A 22 15.48 -18.35 12.37
C LYS A 22 14.14 -18.21 11.63
N LEU A 23 13.31 -17.23 11.98
CA LEU A 23 12.03 -16.98 11.32
C LEU A 23 12.15 -16.32 9.94
N ILE A 24 13.26 -15.62 9.65
CA ILE A 24 13.48 -14.89 8.38
C ILE A 24 14.75 -15.30 7.63
N ASN A 25 15.40 -16.39 8.01
CA ASN A 25 16.62 -16.87 7.36
C ASN A 25 16.43 -17.26 5.88
N TYR A 26 15.20 -17.41 5.39
CA TYR A 26 14.93 -17.62 3.97
C TYR A 26 15.35 -16.40 3.13
N ARG A 27 15.34 -15.19 3.72
CA ARG A 27 15.81 -13.98 3.05
C ARG A 27 17.30 -14.08 2.71
N GLY A 28 18.11 -14.56 3.65
CA GLY A 28 19.56 -14.67 3.50
C GLY A 28 20.14 -16.00 3.99
N LYS A 29 20.77 -16.75 3.08
CA LYS A 29 21.39 -18.06 3.36
C LYS A 29 22.90 -18.07 3.17
N ASP A 30 23.49 -16.96 2.71
CA ASP A 30 24.91 -16.87 2.40
C ASP A 30 25.77 -16.63 3.65
N GLY A 31 25.17 -16.23 4.78
CA GLY A 31 25.87 -16.09 6.05
C GLY A 31 25.03 -15.41 7.11
N TYR A 32 25.49 -15.52 8.36
CA TYR A 32 24.82 -14.96 9.52
C TYR A 32 25.81 -14.14 10.35
N GLY A 33 25.31 -13.09 10.98
CA GLY A 33 26.07 -12.35 11.97
C GLY A 33 25.20 -11.88 13.13
N ILE A 34 25.81 -11.80 14.30
CA ILE A 34 25.19 -11.38 15.56
C ILE A 34 26.11 -10.37 16.24
N PHE A 35 25.55 -9.27 16.71
CA PHE A 35 26.18 -8.37 17.66
C PHE A 35 25.52 -8.57 19.02
N ASP A 36 26.29 -8.88 20.05
CA ASP A 36 25.81 -9.18 21.42
C ASP A 36 25.78 -7.98 22.37
N GLY A 37 26.12 -6.80 21.85
CA GLY A 37 26.28 -5.57 22.60
C GLY A 37 27.72 -5.16 22.84
N GLU A 38 28.69 -6.06 22.60
CA GLU A 38 30.13 -5.76 22.73
C GLU A 38 30.92 -6.10 21.47
N LYS A 39 30.61 -7.22 20.82
CA LYS A 39 31.34 -7.70 19.65
C LYS A 39 30.44 -8.38 18.62
N VAL A 40 30.96 -8.51 17.41
CA VAL A 40 30.28 -9.16 16.30
C VAL A 40 30.83 -10.56 16.08
N TYR A 41 29.94 -11.52 15.88
CA TYR A 41 30.23 -12.90 15.55
C TYR A 41 29.65 -13.23 14.19
N PHE A 42 30.39 -14.00 13.40
CA PHE A 42 29.95 -14.44 12.08
C PHE A 42 29.95 -15.95 11.98
N SER A 43 28.96 -16.51 11.28
CA SER A 43 28.88 -17.94 10.99
C SER A 43 28.30 -18.14 9.60
N ASP A 44 28.57 -19.30 8.98
CA ASP A 44 27.86 -19.75 7.77
C ASP A 44 26.60 -20.57 8.13
N SER A 45 26.40 -20.89 9.41
CA SER A 45 25.22 -21.60 9.92
C SER A 45 24.58 -20.86 11.11
N LEU A 46 23.33 -21.18 11.44
CA LEU A 46 22.60 -20.58 12.57
C LEU A 46 22.94 -21.18 13.94
N ASN A 47 24.16 -21.66 14.10
CA ASN A 47 24.66 -22.22 15.35
C ASN A 47 25.53 -21.17 16.04
N PHE A 48 24.89 -20.37 16.90
CA PHE A 48 25.57 -19.49 17.84
C PHE A 48 25.36 -20.07 19.24
N GLU A 49 26.44 -20.24 20.00
CA GLU A 49 26.35 -20.61 21.42
C GLU A 49 25.74 -19.45 22.20
N TYR A 50 25.05 -19.75 23.31
CA TYR A 50 24.51 -18.71 24.18
C TYR A 50 25.65 -17.84 24.72
N LEU A 51 25.50 -16.53 24.60
CA LEU A 51 26.46 -15.55 25.06
C LEU A 51 25.81 -14.74 26.18
N GLU A 52 26.56 -14.44 27.23
CA GLU A 52 26.11 -13.50 28.27
C GLU A 52 26.08 -12.10 27.63
N THR A 53 24.89 -11.58 27.35
CA THR A 53 24.72 -10.39 26.49
C THR A 53 24.32 -9.14 27.23
N ASN A 54 24.71 -8.00 26.69
CA ASN A 54 24.19 -6.70 27.08
C ASN A 54 22.72 -6.52 26.65
N ASN A 55 22.13 -5.39 27.03
CA ASN A 55 20.76 -5.05 26.70
C ASN A 55 20.47 -4.86 25.20
N LEU A 56 21.47 -4.85 24.32
CA LEU A 56 21.31 -4.61 22.87
C LEU A 56 21.86 -5.80 22.08
N VAL A 57 21.01 -6.44 21.28
CA VAL A 57 21.42 -7.52 20.37
C VAL A 57 20.91 -7.23 18.96
N LEU A 58 21.77 -7.40 17.95
CA LEU A 58 21.40 -7.30 16.54
C LEU A 58 21.77 -8.60 15.82
N GLY A 59 20.92 -9.02 14.90
CA GLY A 59 21.15 -10.14 14.02
C GLY A 59 20.93 -9.79 12.57
N HIS A 60 21.67 -10.46 11.70
CA HIS A 60 21.60 -10.28 10.26
C HIS A 60 21.76 -11.63 9.54
N CYS A 61 20.93 -11.87 8.52
CA CYS A 61 21.09 -12.95 7.56
C CYS A 61 21.37 -12.41 6.15
N LEU A 62 22.46 -12.86 5.54
CA LEU A 62 23.03 -12.31 4.30
C LEU A 62 22.48 -13.04 3.06
N HIS A 63 22.08 -12.27 2.05
CA HIS A 63 21.98 -12.72 0.67
C HIS A 63 22.98 -11.89 -0.14
N ALA A 64 24.07 -12.52 -0.57
CA ALA A 64 25.20 -11.88 -1.21
C ALA A 64 24.92 -11.68 -2.71
N VAL A 65 24.76 -10.41 -3.09
CA VAL A 65 24.69 -9.93 -4.49
C VAL A 65 25.99 -9.21 -4.84
N VAL A 66 26.34 -8.17 -4.09
CA VAL A 66 27.60 -7.43 -4.23
C VAL A 66 28.61 -7.92 -3.19
N SER A 67 29.42 -8.90 -3.59
CA SER A 67 30.42 -9.56 -2.74
C SER A 67 29.83 -10.26 -1.50
N LYS A 68 30.60 -11.19 -0.90
CA LYS A 68 30.17 -11.92 0.30
C LYS A 68 30.72 -11.27 1.57
N ILE A 69 30.14 -10.12 1.97
CA ILE A 69 30.50 -9.41 3.21
C ILE A 69 29.39 -9.61 4.26
N LYS A 70 29.73 -10.21 5.41
CA LYS A 70 28.78 -10.46 6.51
C LYS A 70 28.61 -9.19 7.36
N GLN A 71 27.39 -8.98 7.86
CA GLN A 71 26.99 -7.90 8.76
C GLN A 71 26.44 -8.49 10.08
N PRO A 72 26.31 -7.74 11.19
CA PRO A 72 26.47 -6.29 11.35
C PRO A 72 27.90 -5.75 11.14
N PHE A 73 28.03 -4.47 10.77
CA PHE A 73 29.29 -3.73 10.82
C PHE A 73 29.44 -3.04 12.19
N PHE A 74 30.66 -2.98 12.72
CA PHE A 74 30.96 -2.44 14.03
C PHE A 74 32.22 -1.57 14.02
N GLY A 75 32.10 -0.34 14.53
CA GLY A 75 33.14 0.69 14.59
C GLY A 75 32.79 1.77 15.63
N LYS A 76 32.74 3.05 15.22
CA LYS A 76 32.20 4.16 16.03
C LYS A 76 30.73 3.96 16.38
N GLY A 77 30.01 3.17 15.59
CA GLY A 77 28.65 2.72 15.84
C GLY A 77 28.43 1.31 15.35
N ILE A 78 27.19 0.82 15.46
CA ILE A 78 26.77 -0.50 14.98
C ILE A 78 25.78 -0.31 13.84
N PHE A 79 25.97 -1.03 12.73
CA PHE A 79 25.15 -0.90 11.53
C PHE A 79 24.73 -2.26 10.99
N ALA A 80 23.45 -2.39 10.65
CA ALA A 80 22.92 -3.55 9.94
C ALA A 80 21.89 -3.08 8.92
N VAL A 81 22.00 -3.57 7.69
CA VAL A 81 21.18 -3.10 6.57
C VAL A 81 20.85 -4.21 5.59
N ASN A 82 19.62 -4.17 5.09
CA ASN A 82 19.25 -4.79 3.83
C ASN A 82 19.31 -3.70 2.75
N CYS A 83 20.35 -3.68 1.90
CA CYS A 83 20.51 -2.65 0.88
C CYS A 83 20.95 -3.19 -0.48
N GLU A 84 20.73 -2.36 -1.49
CA GLU A 84 21.53 -2.23 -2.69
C GLU A 84 21.72 -0.72 -2.94
N ILE A 85 22.96 -0.22 -2.92
CA ILE A 85 23.26 1.21 -3.18
C ILE A 85 23.82 1.36 -4.59
N TYR A 86 23.02 1.86 -5.52
CA TYR A 86 23.32 1.93 -6.96
C TYR A 86 24.46 2.89 -7.30
N ASN A 87 24.58 4.01 -6.57
CA ASN A 87 25.64 5.00 -6.78
C ASN A 87 26.88 4.78 -5.90
N TRP A 88 27.05 3.59 -5.29
CA TRP A 88 28.13 3.36 -4.34
C TRP A 88 29.53 3.56 -4.96
N ARG A 89 29.75 3.16 -6.22
CA ARG A 89 31.05 3.38 -6.90
C ARG A 89 31.34 4.87 -7.10
N GLU A 90 30.33 5.66 -7.47
CA GLU A 90 30.46 7.12 -7.60
C GLU A 90 30.82 7.77 -6.24
N LEU A 91 30.20 7.30 -5.17
CA LEU A 91 30.45 7.77 -3.81
C LEU A 91 31.81 7.31 -3.25
N TYR A 92 32.24 6.08 -3.58
CA TYR A 92 33.55 5.54 -3.27
C TYR A 92 34.64 6.48 -3.81
N ASP A 93 34.55 6.84 -5.10
CA ASP A 93 35.53 7.72 -5.75
C ASP A 93 35.47 9.14 -5.17
N LYS A 94 34.26 9.70 -5.05
CA LYS A 94 34.03 11.08 -4.58
C LYS A 94 34.60 11.33 -3.18
N TYR A 95 34.45 10.37 -2.26
CA TYR A 95 34.93 10.50 -0.89
C TYR A 95 36.25 9.78 -0.63
N SER A 96 36.83 9.11 -1.65
CA SER A 96 38.05 8.32 -1.52
C SER A 96 38.00 7.32 -0.36
N MET A 97 36.86 6.64 -0.21
CA MET A 97 36.60 5.70 0.88
C MET A 97 36.84 4.27 0.41
N GLU A 98 37.83 3.58 0.96
CA GLU A 98 38.09 2.17 0.67
C GLU A 98 37.01 1.26 1.27
N ALA A 99 35.98 0.93 0.48
CA ALA A 99 34.92 -0.01 0.83
C ALA A 99 34.95 -1.26 -0.07
N ARG A 100 34.66 -2.43 0.51
CA ARG A 100 34.64 -3.73 -0.20
C ARG A 100 33.33 -4.00 -0.93
N ASN A 101 32.24 -3.37 -0.51
CA ASN A 101 30.94 -3.40 -1.17
C ASN A 101 30.10 -2.16 -0.84
N ASP A 102 28.91 -2.11 -1.41
CA ASP A 102 27.92 -1.04 -1.25
C ASP A 102 27.48 -0.85 0.21
N ALA A 103 27.23 -1.94 0.95
CA ALA A 103 26.82 -1.90 2.35
C ALA A 103 27.93 -1.35 3.27
N GLU A 104 29.19 -1.72 3.04
CA GLU A 104 30.32 -1.19 3.80
C GLU A 104 30.56 0.29 3.49
N LEU A 105 30.43 0.71 2.23
CA LEU A 105 30.51 2.13 1.90
C LEU A 105 29.44 2.93 2.65
N PHE A 106 28.21 2.42 2.69
CA PHE A 106 27.13 3.03 3.44
C PHE A 106 27.51 3.16 4.94
N PHE A 107 28.07 2.12 5.54
CA PHE A 107 28.60 2.20 6.91
C PHE A 107 29.64 3.32 7.09
N LEU A 108 30.64 3.39 6.20
CA LEU A 108 31.69 4.39 6.27
C LEU A 108 31.15 5.82 6.12
N LEU A 109 30.16 6.04 5.24
CA LEU A 109 29.50 7.33 5.11
C LEU A 109 28.77 7.72 6.42
N LEU A 110 28.06 6.78 7.06
CA LEU A 110 27.40 7.03 8.34
C LEU A 110 28.39 7.39 9.46
N GLU A 111 29.58 6.79 9.47
CA GLU A 111 30.62 7.08 10.46
C GLU A 111 31.26 8.46 10.31
N ASN A 112 31.36 8.95 9.07
CA ASN A 112 32.10 10.16 8.72
C ASN A 112 31.22 11.39 8.49
N LEU A 113 30.04 11.22 7.88
CA LEU A 113 29.12 12.30 7.51
C LEU A 113 27.89 12.39 8.42
N GLY A 114 27.55 11.29 9.11
CA GLY A 114 26.34 11.19 9.91
C GLY A 114 25.12 10.72 9.12
N VAL A 115 24.02 10.44 9.83
CA VAL A 115 22.85 9.74 9.27
C VAL A 115 22.14 10.57 8.21
N GLU A 116 21.72 11.80 8.54
CA GLU A 116 20.91 12.62 7.65
C GLU A 116 21.63 12.95 6.33
N GLU A 117 22.90 13.37 6.41
CA GLU A 117 23.70 13.68 5.22
C GLU A 117 23.91 12.45 4.34
N THR A 118 24.25 11.31 4.94
CA THR A 118 24.42 10.05 4.19
C THR A 118 23.13 9.66 3.46
N LEU A 119 21.99 9.76 4.14
CA LEU A 119 20.67 9.42 3.60
C LEU A 119 20.20 10.35 2.47
N ASN A 120 20.81 11.52 2.30
CA ASN A 120 20.57 12.44 1.18
C ASN A 120 21.49 12.18 -0.03
N LEU A 121 22.61 11.47 0.17
CA LEU A 121 23.62 11.20 -0.85
C LEU A 121 23.41 9.87 -1.59
N ILE A 122 22.90 8.86 -0.88
CA ILE A 122 22.76 7.51 -1.43
C ILE A 122 21.54 7.38 -2.35
N ASP A 123 21.76 6.75 -3.50
CA ASP A 123 20.74 6.29 -4.44
C ASP A 123 20.68 4.77 -4.34
N GLY A 124 19.58 4.23 -3.83
CA GLY A 124 19.51 2.81 -3.52
C GLY A 124 18.20 2.39 -2.87
N ASP A 125 18.00 1.07 -2.82
CA ASP A 125 16.89 0.45 -2.12
C ASP A 125 17.41 -0.17 -0.83
N TYR A 126 17.06 0.43 0.31
CA TYR A 126 17.65 0.07 1.61
C TYR A 126 16.66 0.15 2.77
N ALA A 127 16.88 -0.69 3.77
CA ALA A 127 16.27 -0.57 5.10
C ALA A 127 17.25 -1.06 6.15
N GLY A 128 17.47 -0.26 7.20
CA GLY A 128 18.55 -0.53 8.15
C GLY A 128 18.44 0.23 9.45
N VAL A 129 19.41 -0.07 10.31
CA VAL A 129 19.58 0.56 11.61
C VAL A 129 21.03 1.01 11.77
N TYR A 130 21.23 2.20 12.34
CA TYR A 130 22.53 2.66 12.81
C TYR A 130 22.44 3.12 14.27
N ILE A 131 23.30 2.55 15.12
CA ILE A 131 23.28 2.80 16.56
C ILE A 131 24.59 3.47 16.97
N ARG A 132 24.49 4.66 17.56
CA ARG A 132 25.66 5.41 18.06
C ARG A 132 25.27 6.25 19.28
N ASN A 133 26.12 6.27 20.30
CA ASN A 133 25.94 7.09 21.51
C ASN A 133 24.55 6.95 22.17
N ASN A 134 24.03 5.72 22.27
CA ASN A 134 22.68 5.38 22.77
C ASN A 134 21.49 5.74 21.86
N ASN A 135 21.73 6.36 20.70
CA ASN A 135 20.68 6.66 19.75
C ASN A 135 20.57 5.55 18.70
N VAL A 136 19.36 5.00 18.56
CA VAL A 136 18.98 4.10 17.48
C VAL A 136 18.38 4.93 16.35
N HIS A 137 18.98 4.85 15.17
CA HIS A 137 18.48 5.48 13.95
C HIS A 137 17.92 4.39 13.06
N LEU A 138 16.61 4.35 12.89
CA LEU A 138 15.92 3.41 12.01
C LEU A 138 15.47 4.15 10.74
N PHE A 139 15.83 3.61 9.57
CA PHE A 139 15.58 4.27 8.28
C PHE A 139 15.37 3.27 7.15
N ARG A 140 14.75 3.75 6.07
CA ARG A 140 14.64 3.04 4.79
C ARG A 140 14.64 4.02 3.62
N ASP A 141 14.63 3.48 2.40
CA ASP A 141 14.55 4.22 1.15
C ASP A 141 13.23 5.00 1.03
N LEU A 142 13.25 6.12 0.28
CA LEU A 142 12.16 7.10 0.24
C LEU A 142 10.85 6.57 -0.38
N ILE A 143 10.94 5.48 -1.16
CA ILE A 143 9.78 4.86 -1.82
C ILE A 143 9.23 3.73 -0.97
N GLY A 144 10.10 3.05 -0.23
CA GLY A 144 9.80 1.94 0.64
C GLY A 144 9.93 0.58 -0.02
N VAL A 145 10.89 0.41 -0.93
CA VAL A 145 11.21 -0.87 -1.58
C VAL A 145 11.62 -1.91 -0.55
N LYS A 146 12.45 -1.53 0.43
CA LYS A 146 12.86 -2.44 1.50
C LYS A 146 12.00 -2.21 2.76
N PRO A 147 11.38 -3.27 3.31
CA PRO A 147 10.54 -3.13 4.49
C PRO A 147 11.36 -3.14 5.78
N ILE A 148 10.87 -2.41 6.79
CA ILE A 148 11.32 -2.52 8.18
C ILE A 148 10.18 -2.17 9.13
N TRP A 149 10.06 -2.99 10.16
CA TRP A 149 9.03 -2.91 11.19
C TRP A 149 9.68 -2.69 12.54
N TYR A 150 9.01 -1.99 13.44
CA TYR A 150 9.51 -1.73 14.78
C TYR A 150 8.41 -1.80 15.84
N SER A 151 8.83 -1.96 17.09
CA SER A 151 7.99 -1.86 18.27
C SER A 151 8.71 -1.05 19.35
N LEU A 152 7.95 -0.27 20.11
CA LEU A 152 8.41 0.52 21.26
C LEU A 152 8.02 -0.15 22.58
N GLU A 153 7.43 -1.35 22.54
CA GLU A 153 7.10 -2.11 23.73
C GLU A 153 8.37 -2.69 24.37
N ASN A 154 8.44 -2.66 25.70
CA ASN A 154 9.55 -3.26 26.47
C ASN A 154 10.96 -2.77 26.04
N GLY A 155 11.05 -1.54 25.54
CA GLY A 155 12.30 -0.97 25.00
C GLY A 155 12.14 -0.65 23.52
N PHE A 156 13.01 -1.21 22.68
CA PHE A 156 12.97 -1.01 21.25
C PHE A 156 13.26 -2.31 20.52
N ALA A 157 12.42 -2.69 19.57
CA ALA A 157 12.65 -3.85 18.72
C ALA A 157 12.38 -3.50 17.25
N PHE A 158 13.12 -4.13 16.35
CA PHE A 158 12.87 -4.00 14.91
C PHE A 158 13.15 -5.31 14.16
N ALA A 159 12.50 -5.48 13.02
CA ALA A 159 12.77 -6.58 12.10
C ALA A 159 12.40 -6.21 10.66
N SER A 160 12.98 -6.90 9.67
CA SER A 160 12.60 -6.71 8.26
C SER A 160 11.14 -7.08 7.97
N GLU A 161 10.51 -7.97 8.76
CA GLU A 161 9.15 -8.45 8.53
C GLU A 161 8.31 -8.47 9.82
N ARG A 162 7.06 -8.01 9.73
CA ARG A 162 6.14 -7.85 10.88
C ARG A 162 5.96 -9.14 11.67
N LYS A 163 5.77 -10.28 10.97
CA LYS A 163 5.61 -11.59 11.59
C LYS A 163 6.73 -12.02 12.53
N VAL A 164 7.94 -11.44 12.40
CA VAL A 164 9.05 -11.72 13.33
C VAL A 164 8.70 -11.15 14.70
N LEU A 165 8.48 -9.84 14.78
CA LEU A 165 8.16 -9.16 16.04
C LEU A 165 6.91 -9.77 16.68
N ARG A 166 5.89 -10.08 15.88
CA ARG A 166 4.67 -10.72 16.39
C ARG A 166 4.94 -12.07 17.06
N LYS A 167 5.74 -12.93 16.43
CA LYS A 167 6.11 -14.23 17.00
C LYS A 167 7.05 -14.14 18.20
N LEU A 168 7.79 -13.04 18.31
CA LEU A 168 8.61 -12.72 19.48
C LEU A 168 7.78 -12.13 20.64
N GLY A 169 6.48 -11.92 20.46
CA GLY A 169 5.56 -11.50 21.52
C GLY A 169 5.23 -10.01 21.56
N TYR A 170 5.64 -9.24 20.55
CA TYR A 170 5.28 -7.82 20.43
C TYR A 170 3.86 -7.64 19.87
N SER A 171 3.08 -6.71 20.41
CA SER A 171 1.71 -6.41 19.97
C SER A 171 1.59 -5.10 19.19
N ASP A 172 2.24 -4.04 19.64
CA ASP A 172 2.29 -2.73 18.99
C ASP A 172 3.47 -2.70 18.03
N ILE A 173 3.20 -3.17 16.81
CA ILE A 173 4.18 -3.26 15.72
C ILE A 173 3.78 -2.30 14.61
N PHE A 174 4.72 -1.47 14.20
CA PHE A 174 4.52 -0.43 13.19
C PHE A 174 5.48 -0.63 12.03
N GLU A 175 5.01 -0.39 10.81
CA GLU A 175 5.88 -0.25 9.65
C GLU A 175 6.52 1.14 9.70
N LEU A 176 7.84 1.26 9.48
CA LEU A 176 8.46 2.57 9.37
C LEU A 176 8.00 3.24 8.06
N ASN A 177 7.45 4.45 8.13
CA ASN A 177 7.10 5.23 6.94
C ASN A 177 8.39 5.50 6.12
N PRO A 178 8.41 5.23 4.80
CA PRO A 178 9.59 5.45 3.94
C PRO A 178 10.21 6.85 4.02
N ARG A 179 9.37 7.82 4.36
CA ARG A 179 9.67 9.25 4.42
C ARG A 179 9.96 9.74 5.84
N GLU A 180 10.26 8.84 6.76
CA GLU A 180 10.62 9.18 8.13
C GLU A 180 11.94 8.53 8.50
N LEU A 181 12.76 9.26 9.26
CA LEU A 181 13.86 8.73 10.05
C LEU A 181 13.41 8.69 11.50
N LEU A 182 13.39 7.49 12.10
CA LEU A 182 13.07 7.32 13.52
C LEU A 182 14.36 7.36 14.33
N ILE A 183 14.39 8.23 15.33
CA ILE A 183 15.47 8.33 16.31
C ILE A 183 14.90 7.98 17.68
N TYR A 184 15.45 6.95 18.31
CA TYR A 184 15.08 6.49 19.66
C TYR A 184 16.30 6.57 20.59
N ASP A 185 16.15 7.24 21.72
CA ASP A 185 17.17 7.31 22.77
C ASP A 185 16.98 6.15 23.76
N MET A 186 17.95 5.25 23.80
CA MET A 186 17.91 4.04 24.64
C MET A 186 17.94 4.33 26.15
N LYS A 187 18.44 5.50 26.58
CA LYS A 187 18.49 5.89 27.99
C LYS A 187 17.21 6.56 28.44
N THR A 188 16.73 7.55 27.70
CA THR A 188 15.51 8.30 28.08
C THR A 188 14.23 7.58 27.65
N LYS A 189 14.33 6.65 26.69
CA LYS A 189 13.20 5.97 26.02
C LYS A 189 12.33 6.92 25.21
N GLU A 190 12.81 8.14 24.95
CA GLU A 190 12.15 9.11 24.09
C GLU A 190 12.45 8.80 22.62
N TYR A 191 11.53 9.18 21.74
CA TYR A 191 11.70 9.04 20.31
C TYR A 191 11.16 10.25 19.54
N LYS A 192 11.71 10.47 18.35
CA LYS A 192 11.24 11.47 17.40
C LYS A 192 11.34 10.96 15.99
N PHE A 193 10.55 11.55 15.10
CA PHE A 193 10.63 11.33 13.67
C PHE A 193 11.18 12.59 12.99
N ILE A 194 12.08 12.40 12.04
CA ILE A 194 12.52 13.43 11.11
C ILE A 194 11.91 13.13 9.75
N ASN A 195 11.10 14.05 9.25
CA ASN A 195 10.51 13.92 7.92
C ASN A 195 11.58 14.04 6.84
N ARG A 196 11.53 13.12 5.90
CA ARG A 196 12.35 13.05 4.68
C ARG A 196 11.40 13.02 3.50
N GLY A 197 11.88 13.37 2.32
CA GLY A 197 11.03 13.34 1.16
C GLY A 197 11.73 13.80 -0.10
N PHE A 198 10.99 13.72 -1.19
CA PHE A 198 11.40 14.20 -2.48
C PHE A 198 10.25 15.10 -2.96
N ASN A 199 10.55 16.37 -3.22
CA ASN A 199 9.59 17.27 -3.82
C ASN A 199 9.46 16.91 -5.30
N VAL A 200 8.23 16.60 -5.72
CA VAL A 200 7.98 16.14 -7.11
C VAL A 200 6.91 16.94 -7.83
N LEU A 201 6.01 17.57 -7.09
CA LEU A 201 5.00 18.45 -7.68
C LEU A 201 5.63 19.83 -7.98
N GLU A 202 6.77 19.84 -8.68
CA GLU A 202 7.32 21.03 -9.33
C GLU A 202 6.46 21.42 -10.54
N GLU A 203 6.69 22.61 -11.09
CA GLU A 203 5.97 23.09 -12.28
C GLU A 203 6.02 22.05 -13.42
N ILE A 204 4.86 21.84 -14.06
CA ILE A 204 4.74 20.95 -15.23
C ILE A 204 5.77 21.38 -16.27
N LYS A 205 6.59 20.43 -16.73
CA LYS A 205 7.58 20.72 -17.77
C LYS A 205 6.88 21.04 -19.09
N HIS A 206 6.97 22.29 -19.54
CA HIS A 206 6.50 22.73 -20.85
C HIS A 206 7.57 22.44 -21.93
N LEU A 207 7.83 21.16 -22.18
CA LEU A 207 8.72 20.71 -23.26
C LEU A 207 7.90 20.20 -24.45
N GLU A 208 8.49 20.26 -25.64
CA GLU A 208 7.92 19.62 -26.84
C GLU A 208 7.84 18.09 -26.64
N TYR A 209 6.78 17.46 -27.15
CA TYR A 209 6.51 16.03 -26.96
C TYR A 209 7.68 15.12 -27.37
N ASN A 210 8.37 15.42 -28.49
CA ASN A 210 9.53 14.64 -28.91
C ASN A 210 10.71 14.75 -27.93
N LYS A 211 10.94 15.93 -27.36
CA LYS A 211 11.97 16.13 -26.35
C LYS A 211 11.63 15.40 -25.06
N LEU A 212 10.36 15.42 -24.64
CA LEU A 212 9.89 14.64 -23.48
C LEU A 212 10.17 13.14 -23.65
N LYS A 213 9.89 12.57 -24.83
CA LYS A 213 10.18 11.15 -25.12
C LYS A 213 11.67 10.84 -25.05
N THR A 214 12.51 11.67 -25.66
CA THR A 214 13.97 11.47 -25.66
C THR A 214 14.54 11.53 -24.24
N GLU A 215 14.12 12.51 -23.44
CA GLU A 215 14.53 12.60 -22.03
C GLU A 215 14.01 11.38 -21.24
N LEU A 216 12.75 10.97 -21.45
CA LEU A 216 12.18 9.79 -20.80
C LEU A 216 12.97 8.51 -21.09
N VAL A 217 13.39 8.30 -22.34
CA VAL A 217 14.27 7.18 -22.71
C VAL A 217 15.58 7.23 -21.93
N GLY A 218 16.18 8.42 -21.77
CA GLY A 218 17.39 8.62 -20.97
C GLY A 218 17.20 8.21 -19.51
N TYR A 219 16.16 8.72 -18.84
CA TYR A 219 15.87 8.35 -17.44
C TYR A 219 15.56 6.86 -17.29
N LEU A 220 14.75 6.27 -18.17
CA LEU A 220 14.47 4.83 -18.15
C LEU A 220 15.74 3.99 -18.36
N THR A 221 16.59 4.39 -19.29
CA THR A 221 17.85 3.70 -19.58
C THR A 221 18.78 3.74 -18.36
N ASN A 222 18.94 4.91 -17.75
CA ASN A 222 19.78 5.08 -16.56
C ASN A 222 19.24 4.27 -15.38
N ALA A 223 17.92 4.32 -15.14
CA ALA A 223 17.26 3.58 -14.06
C ALA A 223 17.45 2.06 -14.18
N VAL A 224 17.37 1.52 -15.40
CA VAL A 224 17.62 0.09 -15.68
C VAL A 224 19.12 -0.23 -15.57
N ALA A 225 19.98 0.56 -16.22
CA ALA A 225 21.42 0.31 -16.28
C ALA A 225 22.07 0.26 -14.90
N ARG A 226 21.76 1.22 -14.03
CA ARG A 226 22.26 1.28 -12.64
C ARG A 226 21.86 0.07 -11.79
N ARG A 227 20.77 -0.60 -12.17
CA ARG A 227 20.22 -1.76 -11.45
C ARG A 227 20.72 -3.09 -11.98
N VAL A 228 21.49 -3.13 -13.08
CA VAL A 228 22.05 -4.39 -13.60
C VAL A 228 23.08 -4.92 -12.60
N PRO A 229 22.91 -6.15 -12.07
CA PRO A 229 23.85 -6.75 -11.13
C PRO A 229 24.99 -7.49 -11.85
N ASP A 230 26.08 -7.75 -11.12
CA ASP A 230 27.21 -8.57 -11.60
C ASP A 230 26.93 -10.10 -11.51
N VAL A 231 25.75 -10.50 -11.01
CA VAL A 231 25.32 -11.90 -10.86
C VAL A 231 24.20 -12.23 -11.85
N LYS A 232 23.93 -13.53 -12.06
CA LYS A 232 22.82 -13.98 -12.92
C LYS A 232 21.49 -13.39 -12.44
N PHE A 233 20.79 -12.72 -13.36
CA PHE A 233 19.53 -12.06 -13.10
C PHE A 233 18.47 -12.41 -14.14
N GLY A 234 17.21 -12.10 -13.83
CA GLY A 234 16.08 -12.31 -14.71
C GLY A 234 15.10 -11.14 -14.72
N LEU A 235 14.05 -11.28 -15.53
CA LEU A 235 12.97 -10.31 -15.66
C LEU A 235 11.62 -11.00 -15.54
N LEU A 236 10.76 -10.54 -14.63
CA LEU A 236 9.34 -10.93 -14.63
C LEU A 236 8.67 -10.35 -15.87
N PHE A 237 8.17 -11.24 -16.74
CA PHE A 237 7.78 -10.86 -18.09
C PHE A 237 6.39 -11.38 -18.46
N SER A 238 5.38 -10.51 -18.38
CA SER A 238 3.99 -10.84 -18.76
C SER A 238 3.64 -10.47 -20.21
N GLY A 239 4.63 -10.00 -20.98
CA GLY A 239 4.39 -9.40 -22.30
C GLY A 239 3.60 -8.09 -22.26
N GLY A 240 3.46 -7.47 -21.08
CA GLY A 240 2.94 -6.11 -20.94
C GLY A 240 3.97 -5.06 -21.34
N ILE A 241 3.49 -3.84 -21.59
CA ILE A 241 4.34 -2.71 -22.01
C ILE A 241 5.47 -2.42 -21.01
N ASP A 242 5.21 -2.59 -19.72
CA ASP A 242 6.16 -2.27 -18.65
C ASP A 242 7.39 -3.17 -18.68
N SER A 243 7.19 -4.49 -18.71
CA SER A 243 8.29 -5.46 -18.80
C SER A 243 8.93 -5.45 -20.19
N ALA A 244 8.18 -5.13 -21.25
CA ALA A 244 8.71 -5.01 -22.60
C ALA A 244 9.72 -3.85 -22.73
N VAL A 245 9.43 -2.69 -22.15
CA VAL A 245 10.36 -1.55 -22.11
C VAL A 245 11.65 -1.92 -21.39
N ILE A 246 11.56 -2.58 -20.23
CA ILE A 246 12.75 -3.06 -19.50
C ILE A 246 13.55 -4.05 -20.36
N ALA A 247 12.89 -5.02 -21.00
CA ALA A 247 13.55 -6.00 -21.85
C ALA A 247 14.28 -5.37 -23.05
N LEU A 248 13.67 -4.37 -23.70
CA LEU A 248 14.29 -3.64 -24.82
C LEU A 248 15.53 -2.88 -24.38
N ILE A 249 15.48 -2.22 -23.21
CA ILE A 249 16.62 -1.50 -22.66
C ILE A 249 17.74 -2.48 -22.28
N LEU A 250 17.43 -3.58 -21.59
CA LEU A 250 18.42 -4.61 -21.25
C LEU A 250 19.09 -5.19 -22.51
N LYS A 251 18.33 -5.43 -23.58
CA LYS A 251 18.89 -5.83 -24.87
C LYS A 251 19.83 -4.78 -25.46
N LYS A 252 19.45 -3.50 -25.40
CA LYS A 252 20.28 -2.40 -25.90
C LYS A 252 21.56 -2.21 -25.09
N LEU A 253 21.53 -2.56 -23.80
CA LEU A 253 22.70 -2.60 -22.93
C LEU A 253 23.59 -3.83 -23.15
N GLU A 254 23.18 -4.77 -24.02
CA GLU A 254 23.91 -5.99 -24.37
C GLU A 254 24.24 -6.88 -23.15
N VAL A 255 23.34 -6.90 -22.16
CA VAL A 255 23.48 -7.73 -20.96
C VAL A 255 22.68 -9.03 -21.09
N ASP A 256 23.19 -10.11 -20.49
CA ASP A 256 22.53 -11.42 -20.49
C ASP A 256 21.44 -11.49 -19.41
N PHE A 257 20.23 -11.91 -19.78
CA PHE A 257 19.10 -12.06 -18.87
C PHE A 257 18.08 -13.06 -19.39
N THR A 258 17.38 -13.73 -18.47
CA THR A 258 16.26 -14.64 -18.79
C THR A 258 14.94 -14.01 -18.36
N CYS A 259 13.92 -14.10 -19.22
CA CYS A 259 12.54 -13.72 -18.92
C CYS A 259 11.78 -14.88 -18.26
N TYR A 260 10.98 -14.56 -17.23
CA TYR A 260 10.19 -15.54 -16.49
C TYR A 260 8.71 -15.17 -16.49
N PHE A 261 7.87 -16.12 -16.85
CA PHE A 261 6.41 -16.02 -16.84
C PHE A 261 5.80 -17.25 -16.16
N CYS A 262 4.60 -17.10 -15.61
CA CYS A 262 3.83 -18.24 -15.14
C CYS A 262 2.32 -18.04 -15.31
N TYR A 263 1.59 -19.15 -15.32
CA TYR A 263 0.13 -19.15 -15.39
C TYR A 263 -0.48 -20.36 -14.68
N ALA A 264 -1.74 -20.22 -14.26
CA ALA A 264 -2.56 -21.31 -13.78
C ALA A 264 -3.21 -22.08 -14.95
N SER A 265 -2.97 -23.39 -15.03
CA SER A 265 -3.53 -24.28 -16.06
C SER A 265 -4.91 -24.81 -15.68
N GLY A 266 -5.59 -25.46 -16.64
CA GLY A 266 -6.94 -26.01 -16.44
C GLY A 266 -8.09 -25.01 -16.62
N PHE A 267 -7.85 -23.88 -17.29
CA PHE A 267 -8.83 -22.81 -17.56
C PHE A 267 -9.01 -22.47 -19.06
N GLY A 268 -8.49 -23.33 -19.96
CA GLY A 268 -8.45 -23.05 -21.40
C GLY A 268 -7.39 -21.99 -21.75
N ASP A 269 -7.73 -21.08 -22.67
CA ASP A 269 -6.79 -20.07 -23.16
C ASP A 269 -6.30 -19.12 -22.07
N VAL A 270 -4.98 -18.96 -22.03
CA VAL A 270 -4.27 -18.02 -21.14
C VAL A 270 -3.84 -16.84 -22.00
N LYS A 271 -4.58 -15.73 -21.92
CA LYS A 271 -4.35 -14.57 -22.80
C LYS A 271 -2.91 -14.09 -22.75
N ASP A 272 -2.34 -13.87 -21.57
CA ASP A 272 -0.98 -13.33 -21.45
C ASP A 272 0.11 -14.31 -21.90
N LEU A 273 -0.16 -15.63 -21.91
CA LEU A 273 0.81 -16.63 -22.35
C LEU A 273 1.10 -16.51 -23.85
N ASP A 274 0.07 -16.41 -24.67
CA ASP A 274 0.22 -16.27 -26.13
C ASP A 274 1.00 -14.99 -26.45
N TYR A 275 0.61 -13.87 -25.85
CA TYR A 275 1.31 -12.60 -26.06
C TYR A 275 2.76 -12.66 -25.60
N ALA A 276 3.04 -13.19 -24.40
CA ALA A 276 4.40 -13.30 -23.88
C ALA A 276 5.29 -14.14 -24.80
N LYS A 277 4.79 -15.24 -25.36
CA LYS A 277 5.52 -16.05 -26.35
C LYS A 277 5.81 -15.27 -27.63
N ARG A 278 4.79 -14.63 -28.20
CA ARG A 278 4.91 -13.89 -29.47
C ARG A 278 5.87 -12.70 -29.38
N ILE A 279 5.78 -11.91 -28.31
CA ILE A 279 6.70 -10.79 -28.11
C ILE A 279 8.12 -11.29 -27.81
N ALA A 280 8.28 -12.40 -27.07
CA ALA A 280 9.59 -12.97 -26.82
C ALA A 280 10.24 -13.48 -28.10
N GLU A 281 9.49 -14.08 -29.01
CA GLU A 281 9.96 -14.49 -30.33
C GLU A 281 10.39 -13.27 -31.17
N VAL A 282 9.52 -12.25 -31.29
CA VAL A 282 9.81 -11.03 -32.05
C VAL A 282 11.03 -10.28 -31.51
N LEU A 283 11.17 -10.22 -30.18
CA LEU A 283 12.29 -9.57 -29.53
C LEU A 283 13.49 -10.49 -29.32
N ASN A 284 13.42 -11.77 -29.74
CA ASN A 284 14.43 -12.80 -29.50
C ASN A 284 14.90 -12.87 -28.02
N LEU A 285 13.95 -13.03 -27.10
CA LEU A 285 14.16 -13.13 -25.65
C LEU A 285 14.13 -14.59 -25.21
N ASP A 286 15.03 -14.98 -24.30
CA ASP A 286 14.95 -16.26 -23.60
C ASP A 286 13.79 -16.23 -22.60
N LEU A 287 12.63 -16.77 -22.99
CA LEU A 287 11.43 -16.82 -22.16
C LEU A 287 11.20 -18.21 -21.58
N LYS A 288 11.25 -18.30 -20.25
CA LYS A 288 10.91 -19.49 -19.49
C LYS A 288 9.54 -19.37 -18.85
N ILE A 289 8.73 -20.42 -19.03
CA ILE A 289 7.34 -20.46 -18.58
C ILE A 289 7.17 -21.51 -17.50
N ALA A 290 6.54 -21.14 -16.37
CA ALA A 290 6.04 -22.07 -15.36
C ALA A 290 4.54 -22.30 -15.57
N GLU A 291 4.17 -23.52 -15.95
CA GLU A 291 2.78 -23.96 -15.90
C GLU A 291 2.46 -24.45 -14.48
N VAL A 292 1.40 -23.92 -13.87
CA VAL A 292 1.02 -24.21 -12.49
C VAL A 292 -0.36 -24.84 -12.46
N SER A 293 -0.46 -26.06 -11.95
CA SER A 293 -1.73 -26.76 -11.77
C SER A 293 -2.60 -26.14 -10.67
N ILE A 294 -3.90 -26.42 -10.68
CA ILE A 294 -4.82 -25.96 -9.62
C ILE A 294 -4.42 -26.53 -8.25
N ASP A 295 -3.90 -27.74 -8.20
CA ASP A 295 -3.47 -28.37 -6.95
C ASP A 295 -2.21 -27.70 -6.40
N GLU A 296 -1.26 -27.30 -7.26
CA GLU A 296 -0.11 -26.48 -6.85
C GLU A 296 -0.55 -25.11 -6.32
N VAL A 297 -1.56 -24.48 -6.95
CA VAL A 297 -2.17 -23.26 -6.42
C VAL A 297 -2.73 -23.52 -5.02
N GLU A 298 -3.61 -24.52 -4.87
CA GLU A 298 -4.25 -24.88 -3.59
C GLU A 298 -3.22 -25.12 -2.48
N ASN A 299 -2.18 -25.90 -2.77
CA ASN A 299 -1.10 -26.22 -1.83
C ASN A 299 -0.24 -25.00 -1.45
N SER A 300 -0.12 -24.01 -2.33
CA SER A 300 0.66 -22.80 -2.06
C SER A 300 -0.10 -21.75 -1.23
N LEU A 301 -1.43 -21.72 -1.26
CA LEU A 301 -2.23 -20.67 -0.60
C LEU A 301 -1.97 -20.53 0.91
N PRO A 302 -1.86 -21.60 1.72
CA PRO A 302 -1.52 -21.48 3.14
C PRO A 302 -0.18 -20.77 3.38
N LEU A 303 0.83 -21.12 2.57
CA LEU A 303 2.15 -20.51 2.64
C LEU A 303 2.09 -19.04 2.21
N ILE A 304 1.48 -18.75 1.07
CA ILE A 304 1.39 -17.39 0.51
C ILE A 304 0.68 -16.44 1.47
N CYS A 305 -0.52 -16.81 1.97
CA CYS A 305 -1.29 -15.96 2.89
C CYS A 305 -0.50 -15.67 4.17
N LYS A 306 0.24 -16.65 4.69
CA LYS A 306 1.10 -16.51 5.88
C LYS A 306 2.35 -15.69 5.60
N LEU A 307 2.93 -15.77 4.40
CA LEU A 307 4.10 -15.00 4.02
C LEU A 307 3.78 -13.52 3.96
N ILE A 308 2.73 -13.15 3.23
CA ILE A 308 2.33 -11.75 3.00
C ILE A 308 1.44 -11.19 4.12
N GLU A 309 1.11 -12.03 5.12
CA GLU A 309 0.23 -11.73 6.26
C GLU A 309 -1.10 -11.08 5.85
N SER A 310 -1.73 -11.64 4.82
CA SER A 310 -2.98 -11.11 4.27
C SER A 310 -3.78 -12.19 3.56
N ASN A 311 -5.10 -12.13 3.73
CA ASN A 311 -6.10 -12.92 3.01
C ASN A 311 -6.80 -12.10 1.88
N ASN A 312 -6.33 -10.87 1.61
CA ASN A 312 -6.90 -10.05 0.57
C ASN A 312 -6.75 -10.72 -0.80
N VAL A 313 -7.89 -10.95 -1.47
CA VAL A 313 -7.96 -11.68 -2.75
C VAL A 313 -7.03 -11.07 -3.81
N THR A 314 -6.96 -9.74 -3.91
CA THR A 314 -6.08 -9.07 -4.88
C THR A 314 -4.62 -9.30 -4.52
N LYS A 315 -4.22 -9.10 -3.25
CA LYS A 315 -2.83 -9.34 -2.83
C LYS A 315 -2.42 -10.80 -3.05
N VAL A 316 -3.24 -11.76 -2.64
CA VAL A 316 -2.92 -13.20 -2.80
C VAL A 316 -2.86 -13.58 -4.29
N SER A 317 -3.81 -13.13 -5.11
CA SER A 317 -3.84 -13.47 -6.53
C SER A 317 -2.70 -12.84 -7.34
N VAL A 318 -2.11 -11.72 -6.89
CA VAL A 318 -0.90 -11.14 -7.48
C VAL A 318 0.39 -11.75 -6.90
N ALA A 319 0.38 -12.22 -5.64
CA ALA A 319 1.52 -12.91 -5.04
C ALA A 319 1.85 -14.24 -5.74
N LEU A 320 0.83 -14.99 -6.18
CA LEU A 320 1.00 -16.28 -6.86
C LEU A 320 1.89 -16.20 -8.11
N PRO A 321 1.66 -15.29 -9.07
CA PRO A 321 2.53 -15.21 -10.24
C PRO A 321 3.97 -14.80 -9.91
N PHE A 322 4.16 -13.92 -8.93
CA PHE A 322 5.50 -13.58 -8.43
C PHE A 322 6.18 -14.81 -7.81
N TYR A 323 5.45 -15.58 -7.01
CA TYR A 323 5.97 -16.77 -6.33
C TYR A 323 6.46 -17.83 -7.32
N PHE A 324 5.61 -18.25 -8.25
CA PHE A 324 5.96 -19.34 -9.18
C PHE A 324 6.99 -18.92 -10.23
N ALA A 325 6.94 -17.68 -10.72
CA ALA A 325 7.98 -17.19 -11.62
C ALA A 325 9.34 -17.06 -10.91
N SER A 326 9.36 -16.58 -9.66
CA SER A 326 10.58 -16.52 -8.85
C SER A 326 11.11 -17.92 -8.50
N LEU A 327 10.23 -18.86 -8.20
CA LEU A 327 10.63 -20.25 -7.96
C LEU A 327 11.36 -20.83 -9.17
N LYS A 328 10.83 -20.63 -10.38
CA LYS A 328 11.48 -21.06 -11.63
C LYS A 328 12.80 -20.34 -11.88
N ALA A 329 12.87 -19.04 -11.60
CA ALA A 329 14.12 -18.28 -11.72
C ALA A 329 15.20 -18.80 -10.76
N ARG A 330 14.81 -19.15 -9.53
CA ARG A 330 15.71 -19.69 -8.51
C ARG A 330 16.32 -21.02 -8.96
N GLU A 331 15.53 -21.89 -9.60
CA GLU A 331 16.01 -23.17 -10.16
C GLU A 331 17.12 -22.97 -11.20
N ASP A 332 17.12 -21.84 -11.90
CA ASP A 332 18.16 -21.46 -12.86
C ASP A 332 19.38 -20.76 -12.23
N GLY A 333 19.42 -20.64 -10.90
CA GLY A 333 20.49 -19.94 -10.18
C GLY A 333 20.41 -18.42 -10.26
N VAL A 334 19.26 -17.85 -10.64
CA VAL A 334 19.03 -16.41 -10.59
C VAL A 334 19.06 -15.90 -9.15
N LYS A 335 19.78 -14.81 -8.90
CA LYS A 335 19.80 -14.12 -7.59
C LYS A 335 19.01 -12.82 -7.58
N VAL A 336 18.81 -12.20 -8.73
CA VAL A 336 18.14 -10.90 -8.87
C VAL A 336 17.05 -10.98 -9.93
N ILE A 337 15.88 -10.40 -9.68
CA ILE A 337 14.80 -10.33 -10.66
C ILE A 337 14.25 -8.92 -10.80
N PHE A 338 14.10 -8.49 -12.05
CA PHE A 338 13.53 -7.20 -12.40
C PHE A 338 12.02 -7.28 -12.51
N SER A 339 11.34 -6.18 -12.19
CA SER A 339 9.90 -6.04 -12.36
C SER A 339 9.51 -4.65 -12.85
N GLY A 340 8.41 -4.58 -13.61
CA GLY A 340 7.80 -3.33 -14.09
C GLY A 340 6.94 -2.59 -13.06
N LEU A 341 7.02 -2.95 -11.77
CA LEU A 341 6.29 -2.30 -10.67
C LEU A 341 6.60 -0.80 -10.61
N GLY A 342 5.59 0.03 -10.33
CA GLY A 342 5.70 1.49 -10.30
C GLY A 342 5.34 2.18 -11.62
N SER A 343 5.38 1.48 -12.76
CA SER A 343 5.00 2.06 -14.06
C SER A 343 3.54 2.57 -14.09
N GLU A 344 2.65 1.92 -13.34
CA GLU A 344 1.25 2.34 -13.22
C GLU A 344 1.10 3.71 -12.53
N GLU A 345 1.82 3.91 -11.44
CA GLU A 345 1.91 5.16 -10.69
C GLU A 345 2.53 6.28 -11.52
N LEU A 346 3.51 5.98 -12.37
CA LEU A 346 4.20 7.02 -13.14
C LEU A 346 3.46 7.45 -14.40
N PHE A 347 2.88 6.50 -15.12
CA PHE A 347 2.31 6.71 -16.46
C PHE A 347 0.80 6.51 -16.52
N ALA A 348 0.14 6.51 -15.36
CA ALA A 348 -1.30 6.53 -15.24
C ALA A 348 -2.04 5.34 -15.89
N GLY A 349 -1.70 4.09 -15.55
CA GLY A 349 -2.35 2.94 -16.22
C GLY A 349 -3.56 2.31 -15.52
N TYR A 350 -3.91 2.70 -14.29
CA TYR A 350 -5.16 2.25 -13.65
C TYR A 350 -6.42 3.01 -14.09
N GLU A 351 -7.57 2.36 -13.98
CA GLU A 351 -8.88 2.95 -14.29
C GLU A 351 -9.20 4.19 -13.44
N ARG A 352 -8.79 4.20 -12.16
CA ARG A 352 -8.96 5.37 -11.28
C ARG A 352 -8.29 6.63 -11.82
N HIS A 353 -7.22 6.48 -12.60
CA HIS A 353 -6.51 7.60 -13.19
C HIS A 353 -7.32 8.28 -14.30
N LEU A 354 -8.13 7.52 -15.05
CA LEU A 354 -9.01 8.04 -16.11
C LEU A 354 -10.12 8.96 -15.55
N ARG A 355 -10.40 8.87 -14.25
CA ARG A 355 -11.49 9.60 -13.58
C ARG A 355 -10.97 10.75 -12.70
N SER A 356 -9.65 10.96 -12.65
CA SER A 356 -9.06 11.99 -11.80
C SER A 356 -9.16 13.38 -12.44
N ALA A 357 -9.43 14.40 -11.62
CA ALA A 357 -9.37 15.81 -12.04
C ALA A 357 -7.91 16.29 -12.17
N ASP A 358 -7.03 15.84 -11.28
CA ASP A 358 -5.58 16.07 -11.36
C ASP A 358 -4.87 14.72 -11.49
N LEU A 359 -4.40 14.43 -12.69
CA LEU A 359 -3.81 13.15 -13.00
C LEU A 359 -2.47 12.91 -12.29
N ASN A 360 -1.60 13.92 -12.27
CA ASN A 360 -0.27 13.79 -11.69
C ASN A 360 -0.33 13.68 -10.16
N LYS A 361 -1.28 14.37 -9.54
CA LYS A 361 -1.52 14.26 -8.11
C LYS A 361 -2.05 12.89 -7.70
N GLU A 362 -3.00 12.31 -8.45
CA GLU A 362 -3.47 10.94 -8.19
C GLU A 362 -2.35 9.90 -8.41
N CYS A 363 -1.53 10.08 -9.45
CA CYS A 363 -0.32 9.29 -9.69
C CYS A 363 0.65 9.36 -8.49
N TYR A 364 0.93 10.57 -8.00
CA TYR A 364 1.79 10.81 -6.85
C TYR A 364 1.23 10.18 -5.56
N TYR A 365 -0.05 10.35 -5.25
CA TYR A 365 -0.66 9.68 -4.09
C TYR A 365 -0.67 8.16 -4.21
N GLY A 366 -0.83 7.63 -5.42
CA GLY A 366 -0.64 6.21 -5.71
C GLY A 366 0.77 5.74 -5.35
N LEU A 367 1.78 6.51 -5.77
CA LEU A 367 3.19 6.24 -5.49
C LEU A 367 3.51 6.28 -4.00
N LEU A 368 3.00 7.27 -3.26
CA LEU A 368 3.28 7.38 -1.82
C LEU A 368 2.82 6.16 -1.01
N ASN A 369 1.81 5.43 -1.50
CA ASN A 369 1.22 4.26 -0.85
C ASN A 369 1.65 2.92 -1.49
N ILE A 370 2.56 2.92 -2.48
CA ILE A 370 2.94 1.70 -3.20
C ILE A 370 3.64 0.68 -2.28
N TYR A 371 4.38 1.15 -1.27
CA TYR A 371 5.14 0.30 -0.37
C TYR A 371 4.28 -0.71 0.40
N GLU A 372 3.08 -0.28 0.79
CA GLU A 372 2.12 -1.12 1.50
C GLU A 372 1.31 -2.02 0.55
N ARG A 373 0.93 -1.47 -0.61
CA ARG A 373 0.02 -2.14 -1.53
C ARG A 373 0.71 -3.26 -2.30
N ASP A 374 1.94 -3.02 -2.75
CA ASP A 374 2.67 -3.89 -3.65
C ASP A 374 4.04 -4.30 -3.13
N LEU A 375 4.89 -3.35 -2.70
CA LEU A 375 6.31 -3.65 -2.48
C LEU A 375 6.54 -4.65 -1.35
N TYR A 376 5.84 -4.53 -0.20
CA TYR A 376 5.97 -5.52 0.87
C TYR A 376 5.60 -6.94 0.42
N ARG A 377 4.49 -7.08 -0.32
CA ARG A 377 4.03 -8.38 -0.86
C ARG A 377 5.09 -8.98 -1.77
N ASP A 378 5.57 -8.20 -2.74
CA ASP A 378 6.45 -8.70 -3.78
C ASP A 378 7.88 -8.95 -3.26
N ASP A 379 8.38 -8.10 -2.35
CA ASP A 379 9.64 -8.32 -1.63
C ASP A 379 9.59 -9.63 -0.85
N VAL A 380 8.58 -9.84 0.01
CA VAL A 380 8.53 -11.05 0.84
C VAL A 380 8.44 -12.32 -0.02
N ILE A 381 7.67 -12.29 -1.11
CA ILE A 381 7.51 -13.43 -2.02
C ILE A 381 8.79 -13.77 -2.79
N THR A 382 9.45 -12.75 -3.36
CA THR A 382 10.72 -12.95 -4.09
C THR A 382 11.82 -13.38 -3.12
N MET A 383 11.87 -12.79 -1.93
CA MET A 383 12.86 -13.11 -0.92
C MET A 383 12.67 -14.48 -0.28
N TYR A 384 11.45 -14.99 -0.18
CA TYR A 384 11.22 -16.39 0.19
C TYR A 384 11.86 -17.38 -0.80
N ASN A 385 11.92 -16.99 -2.07
CA ASN A 385 12.65 -17.72 -3.11
C ASN A 385 14.14 -17.35 -3.18
N ASN A 386 14.67 -16.61 -2.19
CA ASN A 386 16.04 -16.13 -2.15
C ASN A 386 16.44 -15.34 -3.40
N ILE A 387 15.52 -14.54 -3.94
CA ILE A 387 15.75 -13.67 -5.09
C ILE A 387 15.47 -12.23 -4.69
N GLU A 388 16.41 -11.34 -4.99
CA GLU A 388 16.27 -9.91 -4.81
C GLU A 388 15.43 -9.27 -5.93
N LEU A 389 14.37 -8.57 -5.54
CA LEU A 389 13.56 -7.76 -6.45
C LEU A 389 14.22 -6.41 -6.73
N ARG A 390 14.33 -6.02 -8.01
CA ARG A 390 14.71 -4.68 -8.47
C ARG A 390 13.60 -4.06 -9.31
N VAL A 391 13.32 -2.78 -9.07
CA VAL A 391 12.15 -2.06 -9.61
C VAL A 391 12.58 -0.75 -10.28
N PRO A 392 13.08 -0.78 -11.53
CA PRO A 392 13.64 0.40 -12.20
C PRO A 392 12.67 1.58 -12.34
N PHE A 393 11.36 1.32 -12.45
CA PHE A 393 10.37 2.38 -12.51
C PHE A 393 10.25 3.18 -11.21
N LEU A 394 10.84 2.72 -10.11
CA LEU A 394 10.86 3.43 -8.83
C LEU A 394 12.16 4.19 -8.57
N ASP A 395 12.98 4.36 -9.60
CA ASP A 395 14.12 5.26 -9.58
C ASP A 395 13.68 6.71 -9.31
N LEU A 396 14.33 7.38 -8.36
CA LEU A 396 13.90 8.70 -7.90
C LEU A 396 13.97 9.77 -9.00
N ASP A 397 14.96 9.72 -9.88
CA ASP A 397 15.10 10.69 -10.96
C ASP A 397 14.07 10.43 -12.05
N LEU A 398 13.81 9.16 -12.37
CA LEU A 398 12.71 8.78 -13.26
C LEU A 398 11.35 9.18 -12.69
N ILE A 399 11.11 8.98 -11.38
CA ILE A 399 9.88 9.39 -10.71
C ILE A 399 9.68 10.90 -10.85
N LYS A 400 10.70 11.70 -10.49
CA LYS A 400 10.65 13.17 -10.56
C LYS A 400 10.33 13.63 -11.98
N PHE A 401 11.05 13.09 -12.95
CA PHE A 401 10.83 13.42 -14.34
C PHE A 401 9.41 13.03 -14.79
N SER A 402 8.99 11.79 -14.53
CA SER A 402 7.72 11.26 -15.01
C SER A 402 6.51 11.99 -14.43
N LEU A 403 6.57 12.41 -13.16
CA LEU A 403 5.50 13.18 -12.53
C LEU A 403 5.46 14.65 -12.97
N SER A 404 6.55 15.18 -13.55
CA SER A 404 6.58 16.51 -14.18
C SER A 404 5.97 16.55 -15.60
N ILE A 405 5.70 15.39 -16.21
CA ILE A 405 5.07 15.28 -17.54
C ILE A 405 3.59 15.65 -17.44
N ASP A 406 3.13 16.54 -18.33
CA ASP A 406 1.72 16.91 -18.46
C ASP A 406 0.81 15.67 -18.62
N GLY A 407 -0.27 15.62 -17.83
CA GLY A 407 -1.19 14.49 -17.78
C GLY A 407 -1.77 14.10 -19.15
N LYS A 408 -1.93 15.04 -20.07
CA LYS A 408 -2.43 14.77 -21.45
C LYS A 408 -1.52 13.84 -22.26
N TYR A 409 -0.24 13.73 -21.90
CA TYR A 409 0.70 12.81 -22.52
C TYR A 409 0.71 11.42 -21.85
N LYS A 410 0.07 11.28 -20.69
CA LYS A 410 -0.10 10.00 -20.00
C LYS A 410 -1.43 9.35 -20.37
N ILE A 411 -2.51 10.13 -20.44
CA ILE A 411 -3.84 9.69 -20.84
C ILE A 411 -4.39 10.63 -21.93
N ASN A 412 -4.89 10.06 -23.02
CA ASN A 412 -5.65 10.77 -24.07
C ASN A 412 -6.65 9.82 -24.76
N GLU A 413 -7.22 10.21 -25.91
CA GLU A 413 -8.18 9.37 -26.65
C GLU A 413 -7.64 7.97 -27.04
N ASN A 414 -6.32 7.79 -27.09
CA ASN A 414 -5.67 6.52 -27.39
C ASN A 414 -5.52 5.61 -26.15
N GLY A 415 -5.99 6.06 -24.99
CA GLY A 415 -6.02 5.30 -23.75
C GLY A 415 -4.99 5.76 -22.71
N ASN A 416 -4.42 4.79 -21.99
CA ASN A 416 -3.51 5.02 -20.87
C ASN A 416 -2.04 4.78 -21.24
N LYS A 417 -1.11 5.29 -20.41
CA LYS A 417 0.34 5.13 -20.58
C LYS A 417 0.87 5.59 -21.95
N VAL A 418 0.23 6.59 -22.55
CA VAL A 418 0.43 6.93 -23.97
C VAL A 418 1.89 7.22 -24.30
N ILE A 419 2.55 8.10 -23.53
CA ILE A 419 3.95 8.42 -23.76
C ILE A 419 4.88 7.21 -23.58
N LEU A 420 4.60 6.32 -22.61
CA LEU A 420 5.40 5.11 -22.40
C LEU A 420 5.25 4.13 -23.57
N ARG A 421 4.03 4.00 -24.14
CA ARG A 421 3.78 3.18 -25.33
C ARG A 421 4.51 3.72 -26.55
N GLN A 422 4.51 5.04 -26.72
CA GLN A 422 5.26 5.68 -27.80
C GLN A 422 6.78 5.50 -27.61
N VAL A 423 7.28 5.61 -26.38
CA VAL A 423 8.69 5.30 -26.08
C VAL A 423 9.01 3.84 -26.40
N ALA A 424 8.15 2.89 -26.04
CA ALA A 424 8.38 1.48 -26.38
C ALA A 424 8.43 1.26 -27.90
N ARG A 425 7.55 1.93 -28.65
CA ARG A 425 7.58 1.91 -30.12
C ARG A 425 8.89 2.47 -30.66
N ASP A 426 9.33 3.62 -30.15
CA ASP A 426 10.58 4.26 -30.56
C ASP A 426 11.82 3.38 -30.21
N LEU A 427 11.72 2.55 -29.17
CA LEU A 427 12.72 1.53 -28.81
C LEU A 427 12.67 0.26 -29.66
N GLY A 428 11.73 0.15 -30.61
CA GLY A 428 11.63 -0.96 -31.55
C GLY A 428 10.50 -1.97 -31.29
N LEU A 429 9.57 -1.67 -30.37
CA LEU A 429 8.38 -2.50 -30.18
C LEU A 429 7.35 -2.26 -31.29
N SER A 430 6.78 -3.31 -31.86
CA SER A 430 5.71 -3.15 -32.86
C SER A 430 4.43 -2.55 -32.24
N ASP A 431 3.64 -1.85 -33.07
CA ASP A 431 2.39 -1.20 -32.64
C ASP A 431 1.40 -2.20 -32.02
N GLU A 432 1.39 -3.44 -32.49
CA GLU A 432 0.57 -4.52 -31.94
C GLU A 432 0.80 -4.71 -30.43
N PHE A 433 2.06 -4.75 -29.99
CA PHE A 433 2.41 -4.95 -28.59
C PHE A 433 2.41 -3.63 -27.82
N ALA A 434 2.86 -2.54 -28.44
CA ALA A 434 2.95 -1.23 -27.80
C ALA A 434 1.59 -0.68 -27.39
N PHE A 435 0.56 -0.82 -28.23
CA PHE A 435 -0.77 -0.26 -27.99
C PHE A 435 -1.82 -1.26 -27.49
N ARG A 436 -1.39 -2.48 -27.14
CA ARG A 436 -2.27 -3.51 -26.54
C ARG A 436 -2.93 -2.99 -25.25
N LYS A 437 -4.24 -3.26 -25.11
CA LYS A 437 -4.96 -3.04 -23.85
C LYS A 437 -4.39 -3.94 -22.75
N LYS A 438 -3.92 -3.36 -21.65
CA LYS A 438 -3.32 -4.09 -20.53
C LYS A 438 -4.40 -4.87 -19.76
N ILE A 439 -4.02 -6.07 -19.31
CA ILE A 439 -4.77 -6.89 -18.35
C ILE A 439 -3.88 -7.02 -17.11
N ALA A 440 -4.45 -6.95 -15.89
CA ALA A 440 -3.65 -7.13 -14.68
C ALA A 440 -3.23 -8.60 -14.51
N ALA A 441 -2.04 -8.82 -13.94
CA ALA A 441 -1.35 -10.11 -13.95
C ALA A 441 -2.24 -11.26 -13.45
N GLN A 442 -2.98 -11.06 -12.36
CA GLN A 442 -3.85 -12.08 -11.75
C GLN A 442 -4.99 -12.56 -12.66
N TYR A 443 -5.43 -11.73 -13.62
CA TYR A 443 -6.45 -12.09 -14.59
C TYR A 443 -5.84 -12.73 -15.83
N GLY A 444 -4.75 -12.16 -16.35
CA GLY A 444 -4.10 -12.62 -17.57
C GLY A 444 -3.36 -13.96 -17.42
N SER A 445 -2.92 -14.29 -16.20
CA SER A 445 -2.30 -15.56 -15.81
C SER A 445 -3.27 -16.57 -15.18
N ASN A 446 -4.58 -16.28 -15.13
CA ASN A 446 -5.63 -17.13 -14.56
C ASN A 446 -5.56 -17.45 -13.05
N PHE A 447 -4.62 -16.92 -12.26
CA PHE A 447 -4.56 -17.22 -10.81
C PHE A 447 -5.82 -16.78 -10.03
N LEU A 448 -6.47 -15.68 -10.42
CA LEU A 448 -7.75 -15.30 -9.79
C LEU A 448 -8.85 -16.32 -10.10
N LYS A 449 -8.88 -16.87 -11.32
CA LYS A 449 -9.83 -17.94 -11.70
C LYS A 449 -9.53 -19.22 -10.92
N ALA A 450 -8.25 -19.51 -10.64
CA ALA A 450 -7.86 -20.63 -9.81
C ALA A 450 -8.43 -20.52 -8.39
N ILE A 451 -8.27 -19.37 -7.75
CA ILE A 451 -8.85 -19.13 -6.41
C ILE A 451 -10.38 -19.23 -6.45
N ASP A 452 -11.04 -18.71 -7.48
CA ASP A 452 -12.49 -18.79 -7.65
C ASP A 452 -13.00 -20.23 -7.82
N LYS A 453 -12.30 -21.04 -8.62
CA LYS A 453 -12.60 -22.46 -8.78
C LYS A 453 -12.39 -23.23 -7.47
N LEU A 454 -11.36 -22.89 -6.71
CA LEU A 454 -11.07 -23.50 -5.41
C LEU A 454 -12.10 -23.13 -4.34
N SER A 455 -12.58 -21.88 -4.29
CA SER A 455 -13.66 -21.51 -3.37
C SER A 455 -14.94 -22.30 -3.69
N ASN A 456 -15.28 -22.44 -4.99
CA ASN A 456 -16.44 -23.21 -5.42
C ASN A 456 -16.29 -24.72 -5.13
N LYS A 457 -15.12 -25.31 -5.38
CA LYS A 457 -14.79 -26.71 -5.07
C LYS A 457 -14.99 -27.01 -3.57
N ASN A 458 -14.62 -26.06 -2.72
CA ASN A 458 -14.75 -26.16 -1.25
C ASN A 458 -16.13 -25.71 -0.72
N LYS A 459 -17.09 -25.41 -1.59
CA LYS A 459 -18.45 -24.94 -1.24
C LYS A 459 -18.46 -23.68 -0.37
N ILE A 460 -17.50 -22.78 -0.58
CA ILE A 460 -17.38 -21.50 0.13
C ILE A 460 -17.86 -20.37 -0.77
N ASN A 461 -18.76 -19.54 -0.24
CA ASN A 461 -19.52 -18.55 -1.02
C ASN A 461 -18.68 -17.42 -1.61
N THR A 462 -17.52 -17.10 -1.00
CA THR A 462 -16.66 -16.02 -1.46
C THR A 462 -15.18 -16.40 -1.44
N LYS A 463 -14.41 -15.87 -2.40
CA LYS A 463 -12.95 -15.98 -2.43
C LYS A 463 -12.30 -15.51 -1.13
N SER A 464 -12.79 -14.41 -0.55
CA SER A 464 -12.28 -13.87 0.72
C SER A 464 -12.53 -14.81 1.90
N GLU A 465 -13.68 -15.48 1.95
CA GLU A 465 -13.97 -16.50 2.97
C GLU A 465 -13.09 -17.74 2.80
N TYR A 466 -12.86 -18.18 1.56
CA TYR A 466 -11.94 -19.28 1.30
C TYR A 466 -10.51 -18.96 1.74
N LEU A 467 -10.02 -17.74 1.47
CA LEU A 467 -8.67 -17.34 1.89
C LEU A 467 -8.55 -17.09 3.41
N ARG A 468 -9.64 -16.74 4.10
CA ARG A 468 -9.65 -16.54 5.57
C ARG A 468 -9.24 -17.79 6.33
N GLN A 469 -9.54 -18.98 5.82
CA GLN A 469 -9.12 -20.25 6.47
C GLN A 469 -7.59 -20.40 6.54
N PHE A 470 -6.84 -19.67 5.72
CA PHE A 470 -5.38 -19.71 5.68
C PHE A 470 -4.72 -18.60 6.50
N PHE A 471 -5.44 -17.50 6.75
CA PHE A 471 -4.99 -16.38 7.55
C PHE A 471 -6.19 -15.57 8.04
N ASP A 472 -6.54 -15.69 9.32
CA ASP A 472 -7.77 -15.12 9.90
C ASP A 472 -7.53 -13.82 10.69
N GLU A 473 -6.31 -13.28 10.64
CA GLU A 473 -5.98 -12.07 11.38
C GLU A 473 -6.38 -10.82 10.58
N GLY A 474 -6.91 -9.81 11.26
CA GLY A 474 -7.30 -8.54 10.64
C GLY A 474 -6.11 -7.88 9.94
N ASN A 475 -6.32 -7.37 8.71
CA ASN A 475 -5.22 -6.86 7.89
C ASN A 475 -4.52 -5.64 8.52
N VAL A 476 -5.32 -4.63 8.87
CA VAL A 476 -4.90 -3.29 9.34
C VAL A 476 -5.95 -2.80 10.34
N LYS A 477 -5.51 -2.16 11.44
CA LYS A 477 -6.41 -1.49 12.40
C LYS A 477 -6.90 -0.16 11.83
N LEU A 478 -8.22 0.01 11.67
CA LEU A 478 -8.80 1.18 11.00
C LEU A 478 -9.72 1.99 11.91
N GLY A 479 -9.62 3.31 11.81
CA GLY A 479 -10.66 4.24 12.24
C GLY A 479 -11.64 4.50 11.09
N VAL A 480 -12.86 4.93 11.38
CA VAL A 480 -13.85 5.33 10.35
C VAL A 480 -14.22 6.79 10.55
N LEU A 481 -14.06 7.63 9.54
CA LEU A 481 -14.72 8.94 9.52
C LEU A 481 -16.21 8.71 9.33
N PHE A 482 -16.96 8.83 10.42
CA PHE A 482 -18.31 8.31 10.55
C PHE A 482 -19.31 9.46 10.67
N SER A 483 -20.24 9.54 9.72
CA SER A 483 -21.22 10.62 9.60
C SER A 483 -22.64 10.21 9.97
N SER A 484 -22.84 8.99 10.46
CA SER A 484 -24.14 8.31 10.65
C SER A 484 -24.95 7.96 9.39
N GLY A 485 -24.52 8.49 8.24
CA GLY A 485 -25.18 8.30 6.96
C GLY A 485 -24.80 7.03 6.20
N LYS A 486 -25.46 6.86 5.05
CA LYS A 486 -25.34 5.64 4.22
C LYS A 486 -23.91 5.38 3.75
N ASP A 487 -23.17 6.41 3.35
CA ASP A 487 -21.88 6.24 2.67
C ASP A 487 -20.78 5.84 3.65
N SER A 488 -20.66 6.52 4.79
CA SER A 488 -19.68 6.17 5.83
C SER A 488 -19.96 4.78 6.43
N CYS A 489 -21.24 4.44 6.65
CA CYS A 489 -21.64 3.12 7.16
C CYS A 489 -21.40 2.01 6.12
N TYR A 490 -21.72 2.24 4.85
CA TYR A 490 -21.49 1.27 3.78
C TYR A 490 -20.01 1.09 3.46
N ALA A 491 -19.21 2.16 3.50
CA ALA A 491 -17.75 2.10 3.38
C ALA A 491 -17.14 1.22 4.48
N MET A 492 -17.55 1.43 5.74
CA MET A 492 -17.15 0.58 6.86
C MET A 492 -17.57 -0.88 6.66
N TYR A 493 -18.80 -1.13 6.19
CA TYR A 493 -19.31 -2.48 5.92
C TYR A 493 -18.46 -3.22 4.87
N ILE A 494 -18.09 -2.56 3.76
CA ILE A 494 -17.21 -3.15 2.75
C ILE A 494 -15.86 -3.51 3.36
N MET A 495 -15.25 -2.59 4.12
CA MET A 495 -13.94 -2.81 4.73
C MET A 495 -13.97 -3.94 5.77
N ARG A 496 -15.02 -4.01 6.59
CA ARG A 496 -15.20 -5.12 7.55
C ARG A 496 -15.36 -6.47 6.83
N ARG A 497 -16.07 -6.51 5.70
CA ARG A 497 -16.17 -7.72 4.85
C ARG A 497 -14.85 -8.12 4.18
N GLN A 498 -13.92 -7.17 4.03
CA GLN A 498 -12.56 -7.41 3.54
C GLN A 498 -11.56 -7.73 4.66
N ASN A 499 -12.06 -8.08 5.86
CA ASN A 499 -11.26 -8.47 7.03
C ASN A 499 -10.35 -7.37 7.57
N TYR A 500 -10.77 -6.11 7.47
CA TYR A 500 -10.13 -5.02 8.20
C TYR A 500 -10.69 -4.89 9.61
N ASP A 501 -9.80 -4.59 10.56
CA ASP A 501 -10.11 -4.53 11.98
C ASP A 501 -10.54 -3.10 12.35
N ILE A 502 -11.86 -2.87 12.45
CA ILE A 502 -12.41 -1.55 12.76
C ILE A 502 -12.31 -1.29 14.26
N LYS A 503 -11.43 -0.37 14.66
CA LYS A 503 -11.14 -0.10 16.07
C LYS A 503 -11.94 1.04 16.68
N CYS A 504 -12.27 2.07 15.89
CA CYS A 504 -13.03 3.20 16.38
C CYS A 504 -13.79 3.91 15.27
N LEU A 505 -14.87 4.58 15.65
CA LEU A 505 -15.54 5.59 14.84
C LEU A 505 -15.02 6.97 15.24
N ILE A 506 -14.96 7.88 14.28
CA ILE A 506 -14.48 9.25 14.46
C ILE A 506 -15.52 10.17 13.83
N THR A 507 -16.18 10.96 14.66
CA THR A 507 -17.23 11.88 14.23
C THR A 507 -16.85 13.29 14.65
N MET A 508 -16.89 14.21 13.68
CA MET A 508 -16.69 15.63 13.92
C MET A 508 -18.06 16.27 14.13
N LYS A 509 -18.20 17.02 15.22
CA LYS A 509 -19.43 17.75 15.57
C LYS A 509 -19.16 19.24 15.40
N SER A 510 -19.63 19.80 14.29
CA SER A 510 -19.51 21.23 13.99
C SER A 510 -20.59 22.04 14.72
N GLU A 511 -20.22 23.17 15.32
CA GLU A 511 -21.18 24.18 15.82
C GLU A 511 -21.86 24.95 14.67
N ASN A 512 -21.19 25.07 13.53
CA ASN A 512 -21.73 25.67 12.31
C ASN A 512 -22.64 24.69 11.57
N LYS A 513 -23.94 25.01 11.46
CA LYS A 513 -24.96 24.21 10.76
C LYS A 513 -24.69 24.04 9.26
N ASP A 514 -23.98 24.99 8.65
CA ASP A 514 -23.64 25.01 7.23
C ASP A 514 -22.15 24.63 7.00
N SER A 515 -21.58 23.76 7.86
CA SER A 515 -20.19 23.30 7.72
C SER A 515 -19.92 22.76 6.31
N TYR A 516 -18.81 23.22 5.72
CA TYR A 516 -18.38 22.78 4.39
C TYR A 516 -17.87 21.34 4.37
N MET A 517 -17.66 20.71 5.54
CA MET A 517 -16.99 19.41 5.67
C MET A 517 -17.79 18.35 6.43
N TYR A 518 -18.71 18.72 7.32
CA TYR A 518 -19.37 17.79 8.25
C TYR A 518 -20.89 17.85 8.21
N HIS A 519 -21.52 16.67 8.29
CA HIS A 519 -22.96 16.54 8.56
C HIS A 519 -23.29 17.15 9.92
N THR A 520 -24.39 17.90 10.02
CA THR A 520 -24.84 18.58 11.25
C THR A 520 -26.21 18.15 11.77
N PRO A 521 -27.21 17.72 10.96
CA PRO A 521 -28.45 17.18 11.50
C PRO A 521 -28.20 15.80 12.14
N ASN A 522 -28.71 15.61 13.36
CA ASN A 522 -28.74 14.30 14.03
C ASN A 522 -27.39 13.63 14.31
N VAL A 523 -26.26 14.37 14.31
CA VAL A 523 -24.90 13.85 14.59
C VAL A 523 -24.81 13.10 15.92
N GLY A 524 -25.61 13.49 16.92
CA GLY A 524 -25.69 12.79 18.20
C GLY A 524 -26.15 11.32 18.08
N LEU A 525 -26.84 10.94 17.00
CA LEU A 525 -27.22 9.55 16.75
C LEU A 525 -26.03 8.66 16.40
N ALA A 526 -24.88 9.24 16.06
CA ALA A 526 -23.64 8.48 15.89
C ALA A 526 -23.27 7.73 17.18
N GLU A 527 -23.60 8.26 18.37
CA GLU A 527 -23.39 7.57 19.65
C GLU A 527 -24.21 6.28 19.74
N LEU A 528 -25.51 6.36 19.41
CA LEU A 528 -26.39 5.18 19.40
C LEU A 528 -25.96 4.17 18.34
N GLN A 529 -25.52 4.61 17.16
CA GLN A 529 -24.99 3.70 16.14
C GLN A 529 -23.67 3.06 16.57
N ALA A 530 -22.78 3.79 17.26
CA ALA A 530 -21.55 3.26 17.82
C ALA A 530 -21.84 2.16 18.86
N GLU A 531 -22.81 2.40 19.74
CA GLU A 531 -23.30 1.41 20.71
C GLU A 531 -23.94 0.21 20.00
N ALA A 532 -24.77 0.43 18.97
CA ALA A 532 -25.36 -0.63 18.16
C ALA A 532 -24.28 -1.50 17.49
N LEU A 533 -23.17 -0.89 17.06
CA LEU A 533 -22.03 -1.58 16.44
C LEU A 533 -21.13 -2.29 17.46
N GLY A 534 -21.15 -1.85 18.73
CA GLY A 534 -20.16 -2.24 19.74
C GLY A 534 -18.76 -1.72 19.43
N ILE A 535 -18.65 -0.56 18.76
CA ILE A 535 -17.37 0.06 18.37
C ILE A 535 -17.26 1.40 19.10
N PRO A 536 -16.13 1.73 19.73
CA PRO A 536 -15.99 3.00 20.45
C PRO A 536 -16.00 4.20 19.49
N LEU A 537 -16.58 5.32 19.95
CA LEU A 537 -16.65 6.58 19.22
C LEU A 537 -15.70 7.62 19.81
N ILE A 538 -14.95 8.30 18.94
CA ILE A 538 -14.29 9.57 19.23
C ILE A 538 -15.19 10.66 18.63
N MET A 539 -15.74 11.50 19.50
CA MET A 539 -16.45 12.70 19.09
C MET A 539 -15.58 13.91 19.37
N GLN A 540 -15.28 14.67 18.31
CA GLN A 540 -14.46 15.88 18.39
C GLN A 540 -15.32 17.08 17.97
N GLU A 541 -15.39 18.08 18.84
CA GLU A 541 -16.09 19.33 18.54
C GLU A 541 -15.21 20.23 17.65
N SER A 542 -15.87 21.00 16.78
CA SER A 542 -15.23 21.98 15.90
C SER A 542 -16.07 23.25 15.78
N SER A 543 -15.41 24.41 15.72
CA SER A 543 -16.08 25.70 15.51
C SER A 543 -16.71 25.84 14.12
N GLY A 544 -16.33 24.98 13.17
CA GLY A 544 -16.83 25.01 11.81
C GLY A 544 -16.21 26.11 10.93
N GLU A 545 -15.09 26.68 11.39
CA GLU A 545 -14.31 27.67 10.65
C GLU A 545 -13.32 26.99 9.70
N LYS A 546 -13.26 27.49 8.46
CA LYS A 546 -12.37 26.98 7.42
C LYS A 546 -10.91 27.08 7.90
N GLU A 547 -10.17 25.98 7.81
CA GLU A 547 -8.79 25.76 8.31
C GLU A 547 -8.66 25.35 9.79
N GLU A 548 -9.53 25.82 10.69
CA GLU A 548 -9.57 25.30 12.08
C GLU A 548 -10.17 23.89 12.12
N GLU A 549 -11.21 23.61 11.32
CA GLU A 549 -11.78 22.25 11.16
C GLU A 549 -10.71 21.19 10.79
N ILE A 550 -9.70 21.59 10.02
CA ILE A 550 -8.60 20.69 9.60
C ILE A 550 -7.75 20.30 10.81
N LYS A 551 -7.46 21.25 11.70
CA LYS A 551 -6.69 21.01 12.92
C LYS A 551 -7.47 20.14 13.89
N ASP A 552 -8.78 20.38 14.02
CA ASP A 552 -9.66 19.57 14.87
C ASP A 552 -9.70 18.11 14.40
N LEU A 553 -9.81 17.89 13.09
CA LEU A 553 -9.73 16.55 12.51
C LEU A 553 -8.37 15.90 12.76
N GLU A 554 -7.28 16.65 12.60
CA GLU A 554 -5.93 16.15 12.90
C GLU A 554 -5.77 15.72 14.36
N LEU A 555 -6.31 16.49 15.31
CA LEU A 555 -6.35 16.13 16.73
C LEU A 555 -7.15 14.84 16.99
N ALA A 556 -8.32 14.70 16.39
CA ALA A 556 -9.13 13.50 16.50
C ALA A 556 -8.39 12.26 15.97
N LEU A 557 -7.67 12.41 14.84
CA LEU A 557 -6.87 11.34 14.26
C LEU A 557 -5.65 10.98 15.11
N ILE A 558 -4.97 11.97 15.71
CA ILE A 558 -3.89 11.74 16.67
C ILE A 558 -4.41 10.96 17.89
N GLN A 559 -5.57 11.34 18.42
CA GLN A 559 -6.21 10.65 19.53
C GLN A 559 -6.56 9.21 19.17
N ALA A 560 -7.15 8.99 17.99
CA ALA A 560 -7.48 7.66 17.48
C ALA A 560 -6.22 6.79 17.34
N LYS A 561 -5.16 7.33 16.76
CA LYS A 561 -3.87 6.65 16.59
C LYS A 561 -3.26 6.26 17.94
N LYS A 562 -3.28 7.16 18.91
CA LYS A 562 -2.71 6.91 20.24
C LYS A 562 -3.53 5.93 21.09
N LYS A 563 -4.86 6.05 21.07
CA LYS A 563 -5.75 5.28 21.96
C LYS A 563 -6.10 3.90 21.42
N TYR A 564 -6.22 3.78 20.10
CA TYR A 564 -6.71 2.57 19.44
C TYR A 564 -5.69 1.95 18.48
N SER A 565 -4.47 2.51 18.42
CA SER A 565 -3.38 2.05 17.57
C SER A 565 -3.81 1.88 16.10
N ILE A 566 -4.65 2.81 15.60
CA ILE A 566 -5.08 2.76 14.19
C ILE A 566 -3.89 3.02 13.27
N GLU A 567 -3.85 2.28 12.18
CA GLU A 567 -2.84 2.34 11.12
C GLU A 567 -3.43 3.00 9.86
N GLY A 568 -4.75 3.21 9.82
CA GLY A 568 -5.42 3.91 8.74
C GLY A 568 -6.84 4.34 9.06
N ILE A 569 -7.45 5.04 8.12
CA ILE A 569 -8.79 5.58 8.21
C ILE A 569 -9.63 5.27 6.99
N ILE A 570 -10.92 5.01 7.22
CA ILE A 570 -11.93 4.80 6.18
C ILE A 570 -12.69 6.10 5.98
N VAL A 571 -12.86 6.49 4.72
CA VAL A 571 -13.62 7.68 4.32
C VAL A 571 -14.74 7.27 3.37
N GLY A 572 -15.97 7.67 3.68
CA GLY A 572 -17.16 7.43 2.86
C GLY A 572 -17.32 8.39 1.67
N ALA A 573 -16.23 8.93 1.13
CA ALA A 573 -16.29 9.88 0.01
C ALA A 573 -16.52 9.17 -1.33
N LEU A 574 -17.38 9.74 -2.18
CA LEU A 574 -17.77 9.18 -3.49
C LEU A 574 -16.97 9.81 -4.65
N PHE A 575 -17.02 11.13 -4.82
CA PHE A 575 -16.36 11.92 -5.86
C PHE A 575 -15.79 13.27 -5.36
N SER A 576 -16.09 13.71 -4.14
CA SER A 576 -15.53 14.96 -3.57
C SER A 576 -14.01 14.91 -3.41
N ASN A 577 -13.29 15.43 -4.42
CA ASN A 577 -11.82 15.55 -4.41
C ASN A 577 -11.36 16.42 -3.24
N TYR A 578 -12.11 17.48 -2.94
CA TYR A 578 -11.79 18.42 -1.87
C TYR A 578 -11.73 17.75 -0.49
N GLN A 579 -12.73 16.92 -0.15
CA GLN A 579 -12.75 16.19 1.13
C GLN A 579 -11.64 15.13 1.17
N ARG A 580 -11.47 14.38 0.08
CA ARG A 580 -10.46 13.31 -0.01
C ARG A 580 -9.05 13.87 0.14
N GLU A 581 -8.70 14.95 -0.57
CA GLU A 581 -7.35 15.52 -0.54
C GLU A 581 -6.97 16.06 0.83
N ARG A 582 -7.89 16.74 1.53
CA ARG A 582 -7.63 17.25 2.88
C ARG A 582 -7.36 16.12 3.86
N VAL A 583 -8.22 15.11 3.86
CA VAL A 583 -8.05 13.92 4.70
C VAL A 583 -6.76 13.18 4.33
N GLN A 584 -6.46 13.04 3.04
CA GLN A 584 -5.22 12.43 2.55
C GLN A 584 -3.98 13.17 3.04
N ASN A 585 -3.98 14.50 3.01
CA ASN A 585 -2.83 15.30 3.45
C ASN A 585 -2.60 15.13 4.96
N ILE A 586 -3.65 15.24 5.79
CA ILE A 586 -3.53 15.03 7.24
C ILE A 586 -3.06 13.60 7.53
N ALA A 587 -3.71 12.60 6.93
CA ALA A 587 -3.37 11.20 7.15
C ALA A 587 -1.92 10.90 6.73
N THR A 588 -1.45 11.45 5.61
CA THR A 588 -0.05 11.31 5.17
C THR A 588 0.92 11.90 6.19
N ARG A 589 0.64 13.08 6.77
CA ARG A 589 1.46 13.67 7.85
C ARG A 589 1.46 12.83 9.11
N LEU A 590 0.33 12.20 9.43
CA LEU A 590 0.19 11.33 10.60
C LEU A 590 0.68 9.90 10.36
N GLY A 591 1.15 9.57 9.15
CA GLY A 591 1.50 8.19 8.77
C GLY A 591 0.31 7.23 8.81
N LEU A 592 -0.92 7.73 8.65
CA LEU A 592 -2.15 6.95 8.55
C LEU A 592 -2.47 6.67 7.09
N LYS A 593 -2.87 5.43 6.81
CA LYS A 593 -3.36 5.01 5.49
C LYS A 593 -4.79 5.52 5.26
N VAL A 594 -5.15 5.86 4.03
CA VAL A 594 -6.52 6.30 3.70
C VAL A 594 -7.20 5.29 2.79
N PHE A 595 -8.37 4.82 3.21
CA PHE A 595 -9.19 3.87 2.49
C PHE A 595 -10.50 4.53 2.04
N THR A 596 -10.69 4.64 0.73
CA THR A 596 -11.89 5.23 0.12
C THR A 596 -12.60 4.19 -0.75
N PRO A 597 -13.28 3.19 -0.15
CA PRO A 597 -13.81 2.03 -0.90
C PRO A 597 -14.97 2.38 -1.84
N LEU A 598 -15.59 3.55 -1.67
CA LEU A 598 -16.70 4.03 -2.51
C LEU A 598 -16.24 4.97 -3.63
N TRP A 599 -14.95 5.32 -3.65
CA TRP A 599 -14.43 6.36 -4.53
C TRP A 599 -14.61 6.00 -6.01
N HIS A 600 -15.20 6.93 -6.77
CA HIS A 600 -15.59 6.76 -8.18
C HIS A 600 -16.53 5.58 -8.47
N LYS A 601 -17.25 5.08 -7.46
CA LYS A 601 -18.25 4.05 -7.65
C LYS A 601 -19.47 4.63 -8.37
N ASP A 602 -20.04 3.86 -9.29
CA ASP A 602 -21.30 4.23 -9.93
C ASP A 602 -22.40 4.41 -8.88
N GLN A 603 -23.10 5.54 -8.94
CA GLN A 603 -24.05 5.98 -7.92
C GLN A 603 -25.27 5.06 -7.85
N LEU A 604 -25.78 4.63 -9.01
CA LEU A 604 -26.93 3.75 -9.08
C LEU A 604 -26.56 2.36 -8.56
N LEU A 605 -25.40 1.85 -8.96
CA LEU A 605 -24.87 0.59 -8.44
C LEU A 605 -24.72 0.64 -6.92
N LEU A 606 -24.18 1.73 -6.38
CA LEU A 606 -24.03 1.93 -4.93
C LEU A 606 -25.35 1.80 -4.19
N LEU A 607 -26.39 2.55 -4.61
CA LEU A 607 -27.69 2.51 -3.93
C LEU A 607 -28.32 1.13 -4.00
N ASN A 608 -28.24 0.46 -5.16
CA ASN A 608 -28.75 -0.90 -5.33
C ASN A 608 -28.01 -1.90 -4.45
N GLU A 609 -26.69 -1.77 -4.30
CA GLU A 609 -25.92 -2.62 -3.41
C GLU A 609 -26.24 -2.37 -1.94
N ILE A 610 -26.43 -1.11 -1.50
CA ILE A 610 -26.85 -0.77 -0.13
C ILE A 610 -28.19 -1.45 0.20
N VAL A 611 -29.17 -1.32 -0.70
CA VAL A 611 -30.49 -1.96 -0.52
C VAL A 611 -30.37 -3.48 -0.52
N SER A 612 -29.59 -4.03 -1.45
CA SER A 612 -29.39 -5.48 -1.59
C SER A 612 -28.56 -6.08 -0.44
N ALA A 613 -27.73 -5.27 0.22
CA ALA A 613 -27.01 -5.65 1.43
C ALA A 613 -27.91 -5.64 2.67
N GLY A 614 -29.17 -5.20 2.58
CA GLY A 614 -30.11 -5.19 3.71
C GLY A 614 -29.95 -4.00 4.65
N PHE A 615 -29.49 -2.86 4.15
CA PHE A 615 -29.45 -1.63 4.94
C PHE A 615 -30.84 -1.01 5.07
N GLU A 616 -31.16 -0.52 6.27
CA GLU A 616 -32.32 0.32 6.52
C GLU A 616 -31.86 1.78 6.62
N VAL A 617 -32.02 2.51 5.52
CA VAL A 617 -31.63 3.91 5.41
C VAL A 617 -32.87 4.77 5.23
N ILE A 618 -32.92 5.92 5.90
CA ILE A 618 -33.95 6.95 5.67
C ILE A 618 -33.31 8.26 5.20
N LEU A 619 -34.06 9.07 4.46
CA LEU A 619 -33.65 10.45 4.14
C LEU A 619 -34.01 11.38 5.29
N VAL A 620 -33.04 12.17 5.76
CA VAL A 620 -33.20 13.09 6.90
C VAL A 620 -33.01 14.55 6.54
N HIS A 621 -32.48 14.85 5.37
CA HIS A 621 -32.40 16.21 4.83
C HIS A 621 -32.66 16.16 3.33
N VAL A 622 -33.26 17.20 2.78
CA VAL A 622 -33.44 17.42 1.34
C VAL A 622 -33.17 18.88 1.02
N ALA A 623 -32.57 19.16 -0.15
CA ALA A 623 -32.21 20.50 -0.60
C ALA A 623 -32.15 20.64 -2.14
N ALA A 624 -32.90 19.82 -2.89
CA ALA A 624 -32.92 19.88 -4.35
C ALA A 624 -34.35 19.91 -4.91
N ASP A 625 -34.53 20.63 -6.02
CA ASP A 625 -35.82 20.80 -6.67
C ASP A 625 -36.53 19.45 -6.92
N GLY A 626 -37.76 19.32 -6.46
CA GLY A 626 -38.53 18.07 -6.58
C GLY A 626 -38.38 17.09 -5.41
N LEU A 627 -37.47 17.35 -4.46
CA LEU A 627 -37.43 16.68 -3.17
C LEU A 627 -38.25 17.46 -2.13
N ASP A 628 -39.56 17.20 -2.09
CA ASP A 628 -40.46 17.82 -1.12
C ASP A 628 -40.47 17.10 0.25
N GLU A 629 -41.31 17.59 1.17
CA GLU A 629 -41.47 17.03 2.52
C GLU A 629 -41.79 15.52 2.55
N SER A 630 -42.35 14.96 1.47
CA SER A 630 -42.69 13.53 1.39
C SER A 630 -41.45 12.62 1.36
N PHE A 631 -40.28 13.17 1.04
CA PHE A 631 -39.01 12.44 1.04
C PHE A 631 -38.42 12.32 2.45
N LEU A 632 -38.71 13.26 3.36
CA LEU A 632 -38.22 13.22 4.74
C LEU A 632 -38.80 12.02 5.50
N GLY A 633 -37.91 11.19 6.07
CA GLY A 633 -38.23 9.94 6.76
C GLY A 633 -38.49 8.75 5.84
N ARG A 634 -38.40 8.94 4.52
CA ARG A 634 -38.67 7.87 3.56
C ARG A 634 -37.51 6.89 3.50
N LYS A 635 -37.82 5.58 3.55
CA LYS A 635 -36.84 4.49 3.43
C LYS A 635 -36.26 4.45 2.02
N LEU A 636 -34.95 4.25 1.93
CA LEU A 636 -34.24 3.95 0.69
C LEU A 636 -34.59 2.53 0.25
N ASP A 637 -35.50 2.44 -0.71
CA ASP A 637 -35.93 1.20 -1.36
C ASP A 637 -35.86 1.37 -2.89
N THR A 638 -36.15 0.29 -3.62
CA THR A 638 -36.15 0.32 -5.10
C THR A 638 -37.12 1.37 -5.66
N LYS A 639 -38.24 1.64 -4.97
CA LYS A 639 -39.22 2.66 -5.38
C LYS A 639 -38.68 4.08 -5.20
N LEU A 640 -37.92 4.34 -4.14
CA LEU A 640 -37.27 5.63 -3.93
C LEU A 640 -36.14 5.81 -4.96
N ILE A 641 -35.34 4.78 -5.21
CA ILE A 641 -34.28 4.81 -6.23
C ILE A 641 -34.86 5.16 -7.60
N SER A 642 -35.95 4.52 -8.03
CA SER A 642 -36.61 4.85 -9.31
C SER A 642 -37.05 6.32 -9.40
N LYS A 643 -37.54 6.90 -8.30
CA LYS A 643 -37.91 8.33 -8.26
C LYS A 643 -36.68 9.25 -8.31
N LEU A 644 -35.58 8.89 -7.65
CA LEU A 644 -34.34 9.66 -7.70
C LEU A 644 -33.74 9.66 -9.13
N ILE A 645 -33.85 8.54 -9.86
CA ILE A 645 -33.48 8.47 -11.29
C ILE A 645 -34.35 9.40 -12.14
N GLU A 646 -35.67 9.40 -11.91
CA GLU A 646 -36.59 10.29 -12.63
C GLU A 646 -36.24 11.76 -12.38
N LEU A 647 -35.94 12.12 -11.12
CA LEU A 647 -35.55 13.48 -10.78
C LEU A 647 -34.20 13.85 -11.41
N ASN A 648 -33.19 12.99 -11.32
CA ASN A 648 -31.91 13.19 -12.00
C ASN A 648 -32.08 13.47 -13.50
N GLY A 649 -32.96 12.74 -14.19
CA GLY A 649 -33.27 12.98 -15.60
C GLY A 649 -33.97 14.33 -15.88
N LYS A 650 -34.66 14.91 -14.90
CA LYS A 650 -35.38 16.19 -15.04
C LYS A 650 -34.55 17.41 -14.68
N ASN A 651 -33.76 17.34 -13.60
CA ASN A 651 -33.11 18.51 -13.00
C ASN A 651 -31.58 18.33 -12.82
N GLY A 652 -31.02 17.18 -13.21
CA GLY A 652 -29.58 16.90 -13.10
C GLY A 652 -29.08 16.61 -11.69
N MET A 653 -29.96 16.41 -10.69
CA MET A 653 -29.57 16.14 -9.30
C MET A 653 -28.76 14.83 -9.18
N ASN A 654 -27.80 14.77 -8.25
CA ASN A 654 -27.06 13.55 -7.98
C ASN A 654 -27.98 12.47 -7.36
N VAL A 655 -28.01 11.27 -7.95
CA VAL A 655 -28.91 10.19 -7.52
C VAL A 655 -28.53 9.70 -6.11
N ALA A 656 -27.24 9.74 -5.76
CA ALA A 656 -26.74 9.35 -4.44
C ALA A 656 -26.71 10.52 -3.42
N GLY A 657 -27.14 11.72 -3.81
CA GLY A 657 -27.21 12.89 -2.92
C GLY A 657 -25.86 13.51 -2.56
N GLU A 658 -24.83 13.28 -3.38
CA GLU A 658 -23.47 13.73 -3.08
C GLU A 658 -23.29 15.27 -3.12
N GLY A 659 -24.07 15.97 -3.95
CA GLY A 659 -24.04 17.43 -4.05
C GLY A 659 -24.74 18.13 -2.89
N GLY A 660 -25.12 17.40 -1.84
CA GLY A 660 -25.92 17.91 -0.73
C GLY A 660 -27.42 17.89 -1.02
N GLU A 661 -27.87 17.24 -2.09
CA GLU A 661 -29.28 17.21 -2.47
C GLU A 661 -30.15 16.53 -1.42
N PHE A 662 -29.60 15.53 -0.74
CA PHE A 662 -30.20 14.94 0.45
C PHE A 662 -29.15 14.35 1.38
N GLU A 663 -29.49 14.28 2.67
CA GLU A 663 -28.72 13.52 3.65
C GLU A 663 -29.49 12.30 4.13
N SER A 664 -28.76 11.31 4.63
CA SER A 664 -29.31 10.02 5.02
C SER A 664 -28.89 9.63 6.42
N LEU A 665 -29.71 8.79 7.07
CA LEU A 665 -29.41 8.17 8.35
C LEU A 665 -29.63 6.65 8.23
N VAL A 666 -28.68 5.88 8.76
CA VAL A 666 -28.79 4.42 8.82
C VAL A 666 -29.44 4.01 10.14
N LEU A 667 -30.62 3.39 10.07
CA LEU A 667 -31.33 2.85 11.24
C LEU A 667 -30.88 1.42 11.56
N ASP A 668 -30.58 0.65 10.52
CA ASP A 668 -30.03 -0.70 10.66
C ASP A 668 -29.15 -1.09 9.48
N CYS A 669 -28.19 -1.96 9.72
CA CYS A 669 -27.45 -2.67 8.68
C CYS A 669 -26.91 -4.01 9.22
N PRO A 670 -26.44 -4.94 8.36
CA PRO A 670 -26.06 -6.29 8.78
C PRO A 670 -25.00 -6.38 9.89
N ILE A 671 -24.18 -5.35 10.06
CA ILE A 671 -23.10 -5.32 11.05
C ILE A 671 -23.50 -4.68 12.39
N PHE A 672 -24.72 -4.15 12.51
CA PHE A 672 -25.24 -3.69 13.79
C PHE A 672 -25.70 -4.89 14.63
N ASN A 673 -25.48 -4.84 15.94
CA ASN A 673 -26.01 -5.83 16.90
C ASN A 673 -27.45 -5.50 17.32
N LYS A 674 -27.83 -4.21 17.28
CA LYS A 674 -29.16 -3.68 17.58
C LYS A 674 -29.58 -2.69 16.50
N LYS A 675 -30.87 -2.47 16.29
CA LYS A 675 -31.36 -1.45 15.35
C LYS A 675 -31.82 -0.19 16.09
N LEU A 676 -31.72 0.96 15.43
CA LEU A 676 -32.23 2.21 15.95
C LEU A 676 -33.72 2.33 15.64
N LYS A 677 -34.51 2.64 16.66
CA LYS A 677 -35.93 2.95 16.54
C LYS A 677 -36.16 4.41 16.87
N ILE A 678 -36.69 5.16 15.90
CA ILE A 678 -37.10 6.56 16.10
C ILE A 678 -38.41 6.55 16.90
N LEU A 679 -38.41 7.24 18.04
CA LEU A 679 -39.59 7.40 18.90
C LEU A 679 -40.30 8.72 18.61
N GLU A 680 -39.54 9.78 18.37
CA GLU A 680 -40.05 11.12 18.14
C GLU A 680 -39.18 11.85 17.12
N ALA A 681 -39.81 12.39 16.09
CA ALA A 681 -39.16 13.21 15.06
C ALA A 681 -40.10 14.30 14.55
N GLU A 682 -39.51 15.41 14.11
CA GLU A 682 -40.19 16.60 13.63
C GLU A 682 -39.68 16.95 12.23
N LYS A 683 -40.57 17.21 11.29
CA LYS A 683 -40.21 17.71 9.96
C LYS A 683 -40.19 19.23 9.98
N LYS A 684 -39.08 19.83 9.56
CA LYS A 684 -38.93 21.28 9.43
C LYS A 684 -38.53 21.64 8.02
N MET A 685 -39.44 22.27 7.29
CA MET A 685 -39.19 22.77 5.93
C MET A 685 -38.75 24.23 5.99
N SER A 686 -37.63 24.55 5.34
CA SER A 686 -37.16 25.93 5.11
C SER A 686 -37.71 26.49 3.80
N SER A 687 -38.01 25.62 2.83
CA SER A 687 -38.68 25.95 1.57
C SER A 687 -39.48 24.75 1.06
N LYS A 688 -40.11 24.86 -0.12
CA LYS A 688 -40.86 23.74 -0.72
C LYS A 688 -39.98 22.50 -0.95
N TYR A 689 -38.71 22.70 -1.27
CA TYR A 689 -37.76 21.63 -1.64
C TYR A 689 -36.52 21.61 -0.75
N SER A 690 -36.58 22.26 0.41
CA SER A 690 -35.53 22.20 1.42
C SER A 690 -36.10 22.01 2.80
N GLY A 691 -35.60 21.00 3.51
CA GLY A 691 -36.06 20.69 4.86
C GLY A 691 -35.32 19.54 5.50
N THR A 692 -35.53 19.37 6.80
CA THR A 692 -34.82 18.41 7.65
C THR A 692 -35.80 17.67 8.54
N LEU A 693 -35.57 16.38 8.74
CA LEU A 693 -36.17 15.55 9.77
C LEU A 693 -35.30 15.59 11.02
N GLU A 694 -35.70 16.39 12.01
CA GLU A 694 -35.03 16.44 13.31
C GLU A 694 -35.51 15.29 14.18
N ILE A 695 -34.62 14.37 14.56
CA ILE A 695 -34.94 13.27 15.46
C ILE A 695 -34.75 13.75 16.88
N LYS A 696 -35.84 13.85 17.65
CA LYS A 696 -35.83 14.31 19.04
C LYS A 696 -35.48 13.17 19.99
N LYS A 697 -35.94 11.96 19.68
CA LYS A 697 -35.72 10.79 20.52
C LYS A 697 -35.62 9.51 19.70
N ALA A 698 -34.59 8.72 19.97
CA ALA A 698 -34.39 7.39 19.41
C ALA A 698 -33.85 6.44 20.50
N GLU A 699 -34.07 5.15 20.32
CA GLU A 699 -33.57 4.09 21.22
C GLU A 699 -33.01 2.91 20.42
N LEU A 700 -32.19 2.09 21.06
CA LEU A 700 -31.73 0.82 20.50
C LEU A 700 -32.69 -0.30 20.88
N VAL A 701 -33.13 -1.06 19.89
CA VAL A 701 -33.97 -2.24 20.06
C VAL A 701 -33.32 -3.47 19.42
N ASP A 702 -33.66 -4.65 19.91
CA ASP A 702 -33.17 -5.90 19.33
C ASP A 702 -33.72 -6.09 17.90
N LYS A 703 -32.96 -6.82 17.09
CA LYS A 703 -33.21 -6.95 15.65
C LYS A 703 -34.40 -7.84 15.31
#